data_AF-A0A945LER2-F1
#
_entry.id   AF-A0A945LER2-F1
#
_cell.length_a   1.000
_cell.length_b   1.000
_cell.length_c   1.000
_cell.angle_alpha   90.00
_cell.angle_beta   90.00
_cell.angle_gamma   90.00
#
_symmetry.space_group_name_H-M   'P 1'
#
loop_
_entity.id
_entity.type
_entity.pdbx_description
1 polymer ?
#
loop_
_entity_poly.entity_id
_entity_poly.type
_entity_poly.pdbx_seq_one_letter_code
_entity_poly.pdbx_strand_id
1 'polypeptide(L)'
;MNQFLKHLFTLLILVSSTFVYAQDLDFDLEKKKPFNPKFTLGTGFYTLTGDIQNEESGFLRGTNTGYNAGMKFGLSDNIDLSFLLMKSTFQANNSASGEDFSSEIDGIGLHFTYTLNQLFKQSKISPLISVGAQSLSFKTEGYVRDNSFAVPFGIGIRINVTDRLEFDAALNWAVGMGDIDKSLQNEGGSDNYKSFNISLHYDLFTPGPNSDDEYFDDSYYADVDFAKLENEDEDGDLVLDVDDYCPKTPIGVKVDVTGCPLDDDNDGIANYLDAQKNTPEGSIVDEHGVRLTADKYHSMYSDYEVASRKYANFYNESEIKRENYKTVDEYLIAKANAFNIAYNEGLKDDEKIKGLVYKVKIGEFSDGIPAKVANKFLSIDDLESVTLDDGVVMYLVGSYSYLDEARGRKNDLEEKGIEDTYLMVDNNGEISDYVEPTPEPEIDEDEVVVEVPEDEISEEVVTTVTEDEMTNETTYRIQVGAFNTELSDEVFVGVDNVISFTGKDGLVRYMAGSFVEYKDAIDYQAQMKARGFEDAFIVTYKNGERISLNVAIKTEKESKVVNQEGKDEVINLEFIVQIMVAKSSLSADDINKIGKLGNFDKEAEGTDMYRYFAGTYNSLEDANIQLEKAKLVGFADAFVFPKLDGERITMERAKELMK
;
A
#
# COMPACT_ATOMS: atom_id res chain seq x y z
N MET A 1 8.90 46.64 -30.41
CA MET A 1 9.32 46.20 -29.06
C MET A 1 10.73 46.68 -28.82
N ASN A 2 10.91 47.60 -27.88
CA ASN A 2 12.14 48.36 -27.69
C ASN A 2 13.31 47.44 -27.28
N GLN A 3 14.54 47.74 -27.73
CA GLN A 3 15.71 46.87 -27.52
C GLN A 3 16.01 46.65 -26.03
N PHE A 4 15.69 47.65 -25.21
CA PHE A 4 15.72 47.61 -23.74
C PHE A 4 14.73 46.58 -23.16
N LEU A 5 13.50 46.53 -23.70
CA LEU A 5 12.46 45.60 -23.24
C LEU A 5 12.87 44.15 -23.47
N LYS A 6 13.55 43.87 -24.59
CA LYS A 6 14.11 42.54 -24.87
C LYS A 6 15.18 42.15 -23.85
N HIS A 7 16.15 43.03 -23.58
CA HIS A 7 17.24 42.75 -22.62
C HIS A 7 16.73 42.59 -21.20
N LEU A 8 15.76 43.40 -20.78
CA LEU A 8 15.10 43.27 -19.48
C LEU A 8 14.37 41.93 -19.36
N PHE A 9 13.65 41.52 -20.40
CA PHE A 9 12.97 40.21 -20.44
C PHE A 9 13.96 39.04 -20.42
N THR A 10 15.12 39.19 -21.07
CA THR A 10 16.17 38.16 -21.08
C THR A 10 16.86 38.04 -19.72
N LEU A 11 17.13 39.19 -19.06
CA LEU A 11 17.68 39.23 -17.71
C LEU A 11 16.72 38.62 -16.68
N LEU A 12 15.41 38.87 -16.83
CA LEU A 12 14.36 38.33 -15.97
C LEU A 12 14.29 36.80 -16.05
N ILE A 13 14.39 36.23 -17.26
CA ILE A 13 14.44 34.78 -17.50
C ILE A 13 15.73 34.15 -16.94
N LEU A 14 16.85 34.89 -17.01
CA LEU A 14 18.13 34.46 -16.46
C LEU A 14 18.14 34.44 -14.93
N VAL A 15 17.51 35.43 -14.29
CA VAL A 15 17.39 35.48 -12.82
C VAL A 15 16.39 34.45 -12.30
N SER A 16 15.32 34.14 -13.05
CA SER A 16 14.38 33.09 -12.66
C SER A 16 14.94 31.67 -12.83
N SER A 17 15.89 31.45 -13.73
CA SER A 17 16.48 30.12 -13.99
C SER A 17 17.58 29.73 -13.01
N THR A 18 18.20 30.68 -12.32
CA THR A 18 19.26 30.40 -11.32
C THR A 18 18.74 29.97 -9.95
N PHE A 19 17.42 30.00 -9.70
CA PHE A 19 16.80 29.55 -8.45
C PHE A 19 16.10 28.19 -8.57
N VAL A 20 16.11 27.56 -9.75
CA VAL A 20 15.45 26.25 -9.99
C VAL A 20 16.34 25.06 -9.61
N TYR A 21 17.61 25.28 -9.26
CA TYR A 21 18.54 24.21 -8.88
C TYR A 21 19.20 24.50 -7.53
N ALA A 22 18.46 24.32 -6.44
CA ALA A 22 19.01 24.07 -5.10
C ALA A 22 17.87 23.80 -4.11
N GLN A 23 17.30 22.59 -4.13
CA GLN A 23 16.61 22.04 -2.96
C GLN A 23 16.93 20.54 -2.91
N ASP A 24 17.95 20.20 -2.11
CA ASP A 24 18.13 18.86 -1.57
C ASP A 24 16.93 18.55 -0.67
N LEU A 25 16.42 17.32 -0.76
CA LEU A 25 15.40 16.78 0.15
C LEU A 25 16.04 16.56 1.52
N ASP A 26 15.66 17.37 2.49
CA ASP A 26 15.88 17.14 3.91
C ASP A 26 14.49 17.02 4.55
N PHE A 27 14.20 15.86 5.16
CA PHE A 27 12.85 15.46 5.58
C PHE A 27 12.31 16.18 6.83
N ASP A 28 13.09 17.08 7.44
CA ASP A 28 12.74 17.71 8.73
C ASP A 28 12.70 19.25 8.73
N LEU A 29 12.64 19.90 7.56
CA LEU A 29 12.49 21.36 7.52
C LEU A 29 11.03 21.77 7.36
N GLU A 30 10.55 22.62 8.29
CA GLU A 30 9.29 23.38 8.16
C GLU A 30 9.10 23.78 6.69
N LYS A 31 8.00 23.30 6.07
CA LYS A 31 7.70 23.42 4.63
C LYS A 31 7.87 24.88 4.20
N LYS A 32 9.08 25.24 3.72
CA LYS A 32 9.41 26.61 3.33
C LYS A 32 8.47 26.96 2.18
N LYS A 33 7.64 27.98 2.38
CA LYS A 33 6.71 28.44 1.35
C LYS A 33 7.49 28.62 0.05
N PRO A 34 7.13 27.93 -1.04
CA PRO A 34 7.88 28.01 -2.27
C PRO A 34 7.92 29.46 -2.74
N PHE A 35 9.08 29.89 -3.25
CA PHE A 35 9.22 31.20 -3.88
C PHE A 35 8.15 31.33 -4.97
N ASN A 36 7.16 32.19 -4.73
CA ASN A 36 5.94 32.30 -5.53
C ASN A 36 5.88 33.67 -6.23
N PRO A 37 6.53 33.81 -7.41
CA PRO A 37 6.45 35.03 -8.19
C PRO A 37 5.11 35.12 -8.92
N LYS A 38 4.36 36.20 -8.66
CA LYS A 38 3.05 36.46 -9.27
C LYS A 38 3.15 37.60 -10.27
N PHE A 39 2.65 37.37 -11.49
CA PHE A 39 2.47 38.44 -12.46
C PHE A 39 1.35 39.37 -12.01
N THR A 40 1.58 40.67 -12.12
CA THR A 40 0.63 41.71 -11.70
C THR A 40 0.12 42.48 -12.89
N LEU A 41 -1.20 42.64 -12.99
CA LEU A 41 -1.86 43.55 -13.94
C LEU A 41 -2.91 44.36 -13.20
N GLY A 42 -2.86 45.67 -13.31
CA GLY A 42 -3.82 46.54 -12.65
C GLY A 42 -4.22 47.73 -13.49
N THR A 43 -5.34 48.31 -13.07
CA THR A 43 -5.88 49.56 -13.56
C THR A 43 -6.18 50.45 -12.37
N GLY A 44 -6.13 51.76 -12.55
CA GLY A 44 -6.41 52.68 -11.48
C GLY A 44 -6.79 54.06 -11.96
N PHE A 45 -7.30 54.84 -11.02
CA PHE A 45 -7.57 56.26 -11.18
C PHE A 45 -6.49 57.05 -10.47
N TYR A 46 -5.92 58.04 -11.13
CA TYR A 46 -4.75 58.78 -10.68
C TYR A 46 -5.03 60.29 -10.67
N THR A 47 -4.93 60.91 -9.51
CA THR A 47 -5.27 62.33 -9.33
C THR A 47 -4.07 63.07 -8.78
N LEU A 48 -3.48 63.97 -9.57
CA LEU A 48 -2.42 64.87 -9.08
C LEU A 48 -3.01 65.80 -8.00
N THR A 49 -2.23 66.06 -6.97
CA THR A 49 -2.51 67.02 -5.89
C THR A 49 -1.31 67.96 -5.83
N GLY A 50 -1.34 68.94 -6.75
CA GLY A 50 -0.36 70.00 -6.90
C GLY A 50 -1.01 71.38 -6.80
N ASP A 51 -0.38 72.36 -7.42
CA ASP A 51 -0.86 73.74 -7.46
C ASP A 51 -2.04 73.90 -8.45
N ILE A 52 -2.01 73.18 -9.57
CA ILE A 52 -3.12 73.07 -10.51
C ILE A 52 -3.93 71.81 -10.18
N GLN A 53 -5.12 71.99 -9.62
CA GLN A 53 -6.04 70.90 -9.30
C GLN A 53 -7.50 71.27 -9.58
N ASN A 54 -8.31 70.26 -9.88
CA ASN A 54 -9.75 70.42 -10.07
C ASN A 54 -10.44 70.76 -8.74
N GLU A 55 -11.54 71.52 -8.78
CA GLU A 55 -12.33 71.89 -7.60
C GLU A 55 -12.91 70.67 -6.85
N GLU A 56 -13.19 69.57 -7.55
CA GLU A 56 -13.61 68.28 -6.97
C GLU A 56 -12.57 67.17 -7.23
N SER A 57 -11.43 67.21 -6.52
CA SER A 57 -10.40 66.17 -6.63
C SER A 57 -10.54 65.08 -5.55
N GLY A 58 -10.57 63.81 -5.96
CA GLY A 58 -10.67 62.66 -5.04
C GLY A 58 -10.02 61.39 -5.59
N PHE A 59 -10.12 60.29 -4.84
CA PHE A 59 -9.56 58.99 -5.24
C PHE A 59 -10.23 58.35 -6.45
N LEU A 60 -11.52 58.62 -6.62
CA LEU A 60 -12.36 58.07 -7.70
C LEU A 60 -12.93 59.16 -8.60
N ARG A 61 -12.63 60.43 -8.29
CA ARG A 61 -13.11 61.61 -9.01
C ARG A 61 -11.88 62.40 -9.46
N GLY A 62 -11.41 62.00 -10.63
CA GLY A 62 -10.23 62.48 -11.33
C GLY A 62 -10.12 61.63 -12.59
N THR A 63 -10.34 62.24 -13.75
CA THR A 63 -10.66 61.60 -15.05
C THR A 63 -9.54 60.80 -15.70
N ASN A 64 -8.52 60.43 -14.93
CA ASN A 64 -7.24 59.99 -15.41
C ASN A 64 -7.06 58.51 -15.07
N THR A 65 -7.36 57.66 -16.05
CA THR A 65 -7.11 56.23 -15.93
C THR A 65 -5.63 55.94 -16.16
N GLY A 66 -5.12 54.94 -15.46
CA GLY A 66 -3.77 54.43 -15.62
C GLY A 66 -3.76 52.92 -15.52
N TYR A 67 -2.70 52.33 -16.04
CA TYR A 67 -2.46 50.90 -15.98
C TYR A 67 -1.16 50.65 -15.24
N ASN A 68 -1.13 49.57 -14.47
CA ASN A 68 0.09 49.06 -13.89
C ASN A 68 0.30 47.59 -14.32
N ALA A 69 1.56 47.20 -14.46
CA ALA A 69 1.93 45.83 -14.79
C ALA A 69 3.28 45.51 -14.16
N GLY A 70 3.50 44.29 -13.72
CA GLY A 70 4.76 43.95 -13.08
C GLY A 70 4.79 42.58 -12.43
N MET A 71 5.60 42.44 -11.39
CA MET A 71 5.77 41.21 -10.64
C MET A 71 5.67 41.48 -9.15
N LYS A 72 5.12 40.50 -8.45
CA LYS A 72 5.00 40.47 -7.00
C LYS A 72 5.71 39.21 -6.49
N PHE A 73 6.47 39.35 -5.42
CA PHE A 73 7.24 38.30 -4.81
C PHE A 73 6.84 38.21 -3.34
N GLY A 74 6.32 37.06 -2.90
CA GLY A 74 6.09 36.81 -1.48
C GLY A 74 7.43 36.59 -0.77
N LEU A 75 7.81 37.51 0.11
CA LEU A 75 9.03 37.40 0.93
C LEU A 75 8.78 36.62 2.23
N SER A 76 7.57 36.71 2.77
CA SER A 76 7.07 35.92 3.90
C SER A 76 5.55 35.76 3.79
N ASP A 77 4.90 35.15 4.79
CA ASP A 77 3.43 34.99 4.77
C ASP A 77 2.66 36.31 4.72
N ASN A 78 3.23 37.36 5.29
CA ASN A 78 2.56 38.65 5.43
C ASN A 78 3.26 39.75 4.63
N ILE A 79 4.44 39.51 4.05
CA ILE A 79 5.26 40.53 3.38
C ILE A 79 5.44 40.19 1.91
N ASP A 80 5.08 41.13 1.05
CA ASP A 80 5.34 41.07 -0.38
C ASP A 80 6.25 42.21 -0.83
N LEU A 81 7.07 41.93 -1.84
CA LEU A 81 7.78 42.93 -2.64
C LEU A 81 7.21 42.94 -4.05
N SER A 82 6.77 44.10 -4.53
CA SER A 82 6.24 44.27 -5.88
C SER A 82 7.08 45.24 -6.69
N PHE A 83 7.49 44.81 -7.88
CA PHE A 83 8.05 45.66 -8.92
C PHE A 83 6.95 46.00 -9.94
N LEU A 84 6.64 47.29 -10.11
CA LEU A 84 5.52 47.76 -10.93
C LEU A 84 6.01 48.77 -11.97
N LEU A 85 5.58 48.59 -13.22
CA LEU A 85 5.61 49.59 -14.27
C LEU A 85 4.22 50.24 -14.31
N MET A 86 4.16 51.57 -14.34
CA MET A 86 2.91 52.31 -14.45
C MET A 86 2.91 53.15 -15.72
N LYS A 87 1.73 53.34 -16.30
CA LYS A 87 1.46 54.34 -17.31
C LYS A 87 0.15 55.05 -17.01
N SER A 88 0.17 56.37 -16.96
CA SER A 88 -1.03 57.18 -16.74
C SER A 88 -0.88 58.56 -17.37
N THR A 89 -1.91 59.40 -17.27
CA THR A 89 -1.89 60.79 -17.69
C THR A 89 -2.46 61.63 -16.57
N PHE A 90 -1.73 62.63 -16.09
CA PHE A 90 -2.29 63.62 -15.17
C PHE A 90 -2.84 64.80 -15.95
N GLN A 91 -4.07 65.17 -15.65
CA GLN A 91 -4.75 66.33 -16.21
C GLN A 91 -5.53 67.02 -15.11
N ALA A 92 -5.43 68.34 -15.06
CA ALA A 92 -6.29 69.18 -14.23
C ALA A 92 -6.51 70.54 -14.88
N ASN A 93 -7.63 71.15 -14.51
CA ASN A 93 -8.00 72.51 -14.85
C ASN A 93 -8.38 73.26 -13.58
N ASN A 94 -7.73 74.40 -13.32
CA ASN A 94 -8.04 75.25 -12.19
C ASN A 94 -8.80 76.49 -12.66
N SER A 95 -10.12 76.48 -12.45
CA SER A 95 -11.01 77.58 -12.85
C SER A 95 -10.69 78.92 -12.17
N ALA A 96 -10.00 78.90 -11.02
CA ALA A 96 -9.66 80.09 -10.24
C ALA A 96 -8.33 80.73 -10.68
N SER A 97 -7.32 79.92 -11.06
CA SER A 97 -6.05 80.43 -11.61
C SER A 97 -6.08 80.64 -13.13
N GLY A 98 -7.01 79.96 -13.82
CA GLY A 98 -7.06 79.94 -15.29
C GLY A 98 -5.98 79.08 -15.92
N GLU A 99 -5.28 78.25 -15.13
CA GLU A 99 -4.25 77.33 -15.59
C GLU A 99 -4.83 75.93 -15.81
N ASP A 100 -4.42 75.30 -16.90
CA ASP A 100 -4.67 73.91 -17.21
C ASP A 100 -3.35 73.19 -17.53
N PHE A 101 -3.28 71.91 -17.21
CA PHE A 101 -2.11 71.10 -17.58
C PHE A 101 -2.52 69.68 -17.99
N SER A 102 -1.68 69.08 -18.81
CA SER A 102 -1.74 67.68 -19.21
C SER A 102 -0.34 67.11 -19.25
N SER A 103 -0.11 65.98 -18.60
CA SER A 103 1.21 65.35 -18.47
C SER A 103 1.12 63.84 -18.60
N GLU A 104 1.85 63.27 -19.55
CA GLU A 104 1.98 61.83 -19.70
C GLU A 104 2.98 61.29 -18.69
N ILE A 105 2.62 60.23 -17.96
CA ILE A 105 3.42 59.64 -16.88
C ILE A 105 3.78 58.20 -17.23
N ASP A 106 5.08 57.91 -17.21
CA ASP A 106 5.63 56.56 -17.22
C ASP A 106 6.39 56.34 -15.91
N GLY A 107 5.99 55.37 -15.09
CA GLY A 107 6.57 55.15 -13.78
C GLY A 107 7.16 53.76 -13.59
N ILE A 108 8.16 53.66 -12.73
CA ILE A 108 8.74 52.41 -12.26
C ILE A 108 8.77 52.45 -10.74
N GLY A 109 8.22 51.42 -10.10
CA GLY A 109 7.99 51.39 -8.67
C GLY A 109 8.44 50.10 -8.01
N LEU A 110 8.97 50.22 -6.79
CA LEU A 110 9.13 49.12 -5.84
C LEU A 110 8.19 49.36 -4.66
N HIS A 111 7.41 48.36 -4.28
CA HIS A 111 6.45 48.43 -3.17
C HIS A 111 6.68 47.29 -2.21
N PHE A 112 6.76 47.62 -0.92
CA PHE A 112 6.64 46.67 0.17
C PHE A 112 5.21 46.70 0.68
N THR A 113 4.56 45.54 0.68
CA THR A 113 3.19 45.38 1.15
C THR A 113 3.16 44.45 2.34
N TYR A 114 2.57 44.91 3.44
CA TYR A 114 2.28 44.11 4.62
C TYR A 114 0.79 43.77 4.65
N THR A 115 0.48 42.48 4.65
CA THR A 115 -0.89 41.94 4.69
C THR A 115 -1.20 41.45 6.10
N LEU A 116 -2.29 41.95 6.68
CA LEU A 116 -2.73 41.60 8.02
C LEU A 116 -3.54 40.30 7.97
N ASN A 117 -2.83 39.18 7.84
CA ASN A 117 -3.41 37.85 7.96
C ASN A 117 -3.99 37.67 9.38
N GLN A 118 -5.11 36.96 9.50
CA GLN A 118 -5.82 36.63 10.77
C GLN A 118 -6.79 37.67 11.35
N LEU A 119 -6.92 38.88 10.78
CA LEU A 119 -7.87 39.87 11.30
C LEU A 119 -9.33 39.41 11.14
N PHE A 120 -9.60 38.60 10.10
CA PHE A 120 -10.87 37.92 9.88
C PHE A 120 -10.62 36.41 9.75
N LYS A 121 -10.65 35.69 10.88
CA LYS A 121 -10.55 34.22 10.87
C LYS A 121 -11.64 33.66 9.93
N GLN A 122 -11.25 32.85 8.94
CA GLN A 122 -12.09 32.25 7.88
C GLN A 122 -12.46 33.14 6.66
N SER A 123 -11.94 34.36 6.54
CA SER A 123 -12.21 35.20 5.36
C SER A 123 -11.12 35.09 4.29
N LYS A 124 -11.53 35.08 3.02
CA LYS A 124 -10.64 35.25 1.85
C LYS A 124 -10.13 36.70 1.69
N ILE A 125 -10.58 37.62 2.54
CA ILE A 125 -10.28 39.05 2.47
C ILE A 125 -9.30 39.43 3.58
N SER A 126 -8.18 40.05 3.21
CA SER A 126 -7.15 40.50 4.14
C SER A 126 -6.85 42.00 3.95
N PRO A 127 -6.87 42.83 5.00
CA PRO A 127 -6.40 44.19 4.91
C PRO A 127 -4.91 44.23 4.56
N LEU A 128 -4.50 45.21 3.77
CA LEU A 128 -3.10 45.46 3.43
C LEU A 128 -2.73 46.92 3.66
N ILE A 129 -1.45 47.12 3.99
CA ILE A 129 -0.80 48.42 4.03
C ILE A 129 0.44 48.31 3.15
N SER A 130 0.72 49.33 2.34
CA SER A 130 1.88 49.34 1.46
C SER A 130 2.67 50.63 1.59
N VAL A 131 3.96 50.54 1.33
CA VAL A 131 4.87 51.67 1.18
C VAL A 131 5.77 51.38 -0.01
N GLY A 132 6.07 52.41 -0.81
CA GLY A 132 6.89 52.22 -1.99
C GLY A 132 7.78 53.39 -2.33
N ALA A 133 8.57 53.17 -3.37
CA ALA A 133 9.49 54.11 -3.97
C ALA A 133 9.25 54.07 -5.48
N GLN A 134 8.97 55.21 -6.09
CA GLN A 134 8.63 55.29 -7.50
C GLN A 134 9.42 56.38 -8.22
N SER A 135 10.05 56.01 -9.33
CA SER A 135 10.58 56.96 -10.30
C SER A 135 9.52 57.25 -11.33
N LEU A 136 9.22 58.53 -11.56
CA LEU A 136 8.25 59.00 -12.53
C LEU A 136 8.99 59.73 -13.65
N SER A 137 8.77 59.33 -14.89
CA SER A 137 9.16 60.10 -16.07
C SER A 137 7.91 60.75 -16.64
N PHE A 138 7.88 62.08 -16.66
CA PHE A 138 6.69 62.83 -17.02
C PHE A 138 6.96 63.79 -18.17
N LYS A 139 5.97 63.99 -19.03
CA LYS A 139 6.03 64.91 -20.16
C LYS A 139 4.79 65.81 -20.13
N THR A 140 4.95 66.96 -19.50
CA THR A 140 3.94 68.02 -19.44
C THR A 140 3.90 68.75 -20.78
N GLU A 141 2.70 69.07 -21.26
CA GLU A 141 2.50 69.77 -22.53
C GLU A 141 3.26 71.10 -22.57
N GLY A 142 3.97 71.37 -23.67
CA GLY A 142 4.84 72.55 -23.79
C GLY A 142 6.23 72.41 -23.18
N TYR A 143 6.50 71.35 -22.41
CA TYR A 143 7.78 71.11 -21.75
C TYR A 143 8.50 69.87 -22.28
N VAL A 144 9.81 69.82 -22.05
CA VAL A 144 10.60 68.60 -22.29
C VAL A 144 10.31 67.57 -21.21
N ARG A 145 10.55 66.29 -21.54
CA ARG A 145 10.37 65.20 -20.59
C ARG A 145 11.37 65.33 -19.43
N ASP A 146 10.87 65.17 -18.22
CA ASP A 146 11.60 65.31 -16.97
C ASP A 146 11.34 64.10 -16.07
N ASN A 147 12.11 63.97 -14.98
CA ASN A 147 11.97 62.87 -14.04
C ASN A 147 11.80 63.36 -12.61
N SER A 148 10.95 62.69 -11.84
CA SER A 148 10.78 62.92 -10.42
C SER A 148 10.75 61.60 -9.65
N PHE A 149 10.76 61.73 -8.34
CA PHE A 149 10.59 60.61 -7.43
C PHE A 149 9.35 60.83 -6.58
N ALA A 150 8.66 59.75 -6.25
CA ALA A 150 7.50 59.75 -5.37
C ALA A 150 7.56 58.58 -4.39
N VAL A 151 7.06 58.81 -3.18
CA VAL A 151 6.93 57.81 -2.13
C VAL A 151 5.44 57.54 -1.89
N PRO A 152 4.86 56.50 -2.51
CA PRO A 152 3.49 56.08 -2.24
C PRO A 152 3.35 55.35 -0.90
N PHE A 153 2.30 55.70 -0.17
CA PHE A 153 1.78 54.99 0.99
C PHE A 153 0.36 54.54 0.68
N GLY A 154 0.08 53.26 0.84
CA GLY A 154 -1.19 52.67 0.47
C GLY A 154 -1.87 51.93 1.60
N ILE A 155 -3.20 51.91 1.55
CA ILE A 155 -4.05 51.01 2.33
C ILE A 155 -5.01 50.32 1.38
N GLY A 156 -5.35 49.07 1.64
CA GLY A 156 -6.24 48.35 0.76
C GLY A 156 -6.76 47.06 1.35
N ILE A 157 -7.38 46.29 0.47
CA ILE A 157 -7.82 44.93 0.73
C ILE A 157 -7.27 44.01 -0.34
N ARG A 158 -6.84 42.82 0.08
CA ARG A 158 -6.54 41.68 -0.76
C ARG A 158 -7.66 40.67 -0.69
N ILE A 159 -8.05 40.12 -1.82
CA ILE A 159 -9.01 39.03 -1.95
C ILE A 159 -8.29 37.85 -2.57
N ASN A 160 -8.09 36.79 -1.79
CA ASN A 160 -7.49 35.53 -2.26
C ASN A 160 -8.59 34.68 -2.90
N VAL A 161 -8.62 34.58 -4.23
CA VAL A 161 -9.68 33.85 -4.95
C VAL A 161 -9.34 32.37 -4.99
N THR A 162 -8.12 32.05 -5.40
CA THR A 162 -7.50 30.72 -5.40
C THR A 162 -6.06 30.83 -4.90
N ASP A 163 -5.36 29.71 -4.72
CA ASP A 163 -3.95 29.71 -4.29
C ASP A 163 -3.02 30.45 -5.27
N ARG A 164 -3.46 30.55 -6.54
CA ARG A 164 -2.71 31.20 -7.62
C ARG A 164 -3.26 32.57 -8.01
N LEU A 165 -4.46 32.94 -7.59
CA LEU A 165 -5.17 34.12 -8.06
C LEU A 165 -5.58 35.04 -6.91
N GLU A 166 -5.07 36.26 -6.91
CA GLU A 166 -5.36 37.28 -5.91
C GLU A 166 -5.81 38.59 -6.57
N PHE A 167 -6.63 39.36 -5.86
CA PHE A 167 -7.04 40.70 -6.27
C PHE A 167 -6.76 41.70 -5.16
N ASP A 168 -6.06 42.78 -5.48
CA ASP A 168 -5.80 43.88 -4.55
C ASP A 168 -6.59 45.12 -4.98
N ALA A 169 -7.29 45.75 -4.04
CA ALA A 169 -7.91 47.07 -4.20
C ALA A 169 -7.31 48.03 -3.17
N ALA A 170 -6.56 49.04 -3.63
CA ALA A 170 -5.75 49.90 -2.77
C ALA A 170 -5.89 51.39 -3.08
N LEU A 171 -6.06 52.19 -2.03
CA LEU A 171 -5.94 53.64 -2.04
C LEU A 171 -4.49 54.01 -1.72
N ASN A 172 -3.87 54.87 -2.50
CA ASN A 172 -2.48 55.30 -2.31
C ASN A 172 -2.38 56.82 -2.27
N TRP A 173 -1.65 57.35 -1.30
CA TRP A 173 -1.20 58.74 -1.24
C TRP A 173 0.30 58.75 -1.53
N ALA A 174 0.73 59.49 -2.53
CA ALA A 174 2.12 59.58 -2.90
C ALA A 174 2.64 60.98 -2.70
N VAL A 175 3.72 61.07 -1.91
CA VAL A 175 4.46 62.30 -1.73
C VAL A 175 5.46 62.41 -2.87
N GLY A 176 5.27 63.36 -3.78
CA GLY A 176 6.17 63.58 -4.90
C GLY A 176 7.19 64.68 -4.61
N MET A 177 8.31 64.61 -5.32
CA MET A 177 9.45 65.53 -5.16
C MET A 177 9.70 66.37 -6.41
N GLY A 178 8.81 66.29 -7.40
CA GLY A 178 8.95 67.02 -8.66
C GLY A 178 7.74 67.87 -8.96
N ASP A 179 8.01 68.94 -9.69
CA ASP A 179 7.03 69.85 -10.27
C ASP A 179 6.53 69.27 -11.61
N ILE A 180 5.38 68.61 -11.56
CA ILE A 180 4.76 67.90 -12.69
C ILE A 180 3.80 68.84 -13.42
N ASP A 181 3.03 69.65 -12.71
CA ASP A 181 2.04 70.54 -13.31
C ASP A 181 2.66 71.82 -13.93
N LYS A 182 3.90 72.17 -13.56
CA LYS A 182 4.63 73.34 -14.05
C LYS A 182 3.84 74.64 -13.85
N SER A 183 3.13 74.78 -12.73
CA SER A 183 2.36 75.99 -12.41
C SER A 183 3.23 77.25 -12.40
N LEU A 184 2.71 78.34 -13.00
CA LEU A 184 3.40 79.63 -13.00
C LEU A 184 3.27 80.36 -11.66
N GLN A 185 2.33 79.95 -10.80
CA GLN A 185 2.13 80.58 -9.49
C GLN A 185 3.15 80.13 -8.45
N ASN A 186 3.72 78.93 -8.63
CA ASN A 186 4.66 78.32 -7.70
C ASN A 186 5.70 77.48 -8.46
N GLU A 187 6.54 78.15 -9.24
CA GLU A 187 7.57 77.48 -10.04
C GLU A 187 8.49 76.61 -9.17
N GLY A 188 8.57 75.31 -9.49
CA GLY A 188 9.37 74.34 -8.74
C GLY A 188 8.68 73.76 -7.51
N GLY A 189 7.38 74.01 -7.33
CA GLY A 189 6.56 73.35 -6.32
C GLY A 189 6.55 71.83 -6.50
N SER A 190 6.64 71.07 -5.42
CA SER A 190 6.58 69.60 -5.49
C SER A 190 5.14 69.11 -5.50
N ASP A 191 4.78 68.31 -6.50
CA ASP A 191 3.43 67.79 -6.63
C ASP A 191 3.28 66.39 -6.04
N ASN A 192 2.15 66.19 -5.35
CA ASN A 192 1.77 64.89 -4.82
C ASN A 192 0.75 64.23 -5.76
N TYR A 193 0.39 62.97 -5.54
CA TYR A 193 -0.78 62.39 -6.19
C TYR A 193 -1.48 61.38 -5.31
N LYS A 194 -2.74 61.10 -5.63
CA LYS A 194 -3.58 60.08 -5.02
C LYS A 194 -3.97 59.07 -6.09
N SER A 195 -4.08 57.80 -5.73
CA SER A 195 -4.60 56.80 -6.67
C SER A 195 -5.46 55.74 -6.00
N PHE A 196 -6.45 55.25 -6.73
CA PHE A 196 -7.16 54.03 -6.41
C PHE A 196 -6.80 52.97 -7.46
N ASN A 197 -6.17 51.88 -7.02
CA ASN A 197 -5.67 50.82 -7.89
C ASN A 197 -6.43 49.53 -7.62
N ILE A 198 -6.85 48.87 -8.69
CA ILE A 198 -7.35 47.50 -8.69
C ILE A 198 -6.33 46.66 -9.46
N SER A 199 -5.76 45.65 -8.82
CA SER A 199 -4.70 44.81 -9.38
C SER A 199 -5.05 43.33 -9.25
N LEU A 200 -4.83 42.60 -10.33
CA LEU A 200 -4.87 41.16 -10.44
C LEU A 200 -3.44 40.64 -10.24
N HIS A 201 -3.27 39.63 -9.38
CA HIS A 201 -2.01 38.91 -9.22
C HIS A 201 -2.24 37.44 -9.57
N TYR A 202 -1.46 36.92 -10.52
CA TYR A 202 -1.57 35.54 -10.98
C TYR A 202 -0.23 34.82 -10.94
N ASP A 203 -0.22 33.67 -10.28
CA ASP A 203 0.92 32.76 -10.20
C ASP A 203 0.92 31.77 -11.37
N LEU A 204 1.95 31.87 -12.22
CA LEU A 204 2.17 31.01 -13.38
C LEU A 204 3.29 29.99 -13.16
N PHE A 205 4.10 30.17 -12.12
CA PHE A 205 5.42 29.55 -12.03
C PHE A 205 5.54 28.57 -10.87
N THR A 206 4.71 28.71 -9.83
CA THR A 206 4.69 27.72 -8.76
C THR A 206 4.02 26.46 -9.29
N PRO A 207 4.70 25.29 -9.23
CA PRO A 207 4.05 24.00 -9.46
C PRO A 207 2.78 23.89 -8.62
N GLY A 208 1.82 23.07 -9.03
CA GLY A 208 0.71 22.78 -8.11
C GLY A 208 1.29 22.23 -6.80
N PRO A 209 0.58 22.26 -5.66
CA PRO A 209 0.88 21.25 -4.66
C PRO A 209 0.95 19.92 -5.42
N ASN A 210 2.11 19.25 -5.38
CA ASN A 210 2.25 17.95 -6.02
C ASN A 210 1.09 17.12 -5.45
N SER A 211 0.18 16.69 -6.31
CA SER A 211 -0.84 15.71 -5.95
C SER A 211 -0.22 14.33 -5.64
N ASP A 212 1.11 14.25 -5.80
CA ASP A 212 1.95 13.10 -5.50
C ASP A 212 2.58 13.21 -4.10
N ASP A 213 2.31 14.29 -3.36
CA ASP A 213 2.25 14.18 -1.89
C ASP A 213 1.01 13.32 -1.64
N GLU A 214 1.17 11.99 -1.76
CA GLU A 214 0.23 11.04 -1.18
C GLU A 214 -0.09 11.57 0.20
N TYR A 215 -1.36 11.91 0.42
CA TYR A 215 -1.86 12.15 1.76
C TYR A 215 -1.67 10.83 2.50
N PHE A 216 -0.49 10.64 3.08
CA PHE A 216 -0.31 9.72 4.17
C PHE A 216 -1.17 10.31 5.27
N ASP A 217 -2.28 9.64 5.50
CA ASP A 217 -3.09 9.91 6.66
C ASP A 217 -2.23 9.56 7.87
N ASP A 218 -1.55 10.55 8.46
CA ASP A 218 -0.72 10.36 9.66
C ASP A 218 -1.51 9.70 10.80
N SER A 219 -2.86 9.72 10.74
CA SER A 219 -3.69 8.98 11.69
C SER A 219 -3.55 7.46 11.58
N TYR A 220 -3.10 6.93 10.43
CA TYR A 220 -2.81 5.51 10.24
C TYR A 220 -1.58 5.04 11.04
N TYR A 221 -0.66 5.96 11.37
CA TYR A 221 0.54 5.65 12.15
C TYR A 221 0.57 6.40 13.50
N ALA A 222 -0.54 6.99 13.93
CA ALA A 222 -0.61 7.72 15.20
C ALA A 222 -0.43 6.82 16.43
N ASP A 223 -0.57 5.51 16.25
CA ASP A 223 -0.33 4.44 17.22
C ASP A 223 1.07 3.81 17.11
N VAL A 224 1.86 4.19 16.10
CA VAL A 224 3.23 3.72 15.92
C VAL A 224 4.19 4.64 16.67
N ASP A 225 4.86 4.08 17.66
CA ASP A 225 5.95 4.76 18.37
C ASP A 225 7.25 4.63 17.56
N PHE A 226 7.44 5.55 16.61
CA PHE A 226 8.62 5.59 15.76
C PHE A 226 9.93 5.65 16.55
N ALA A 227 9.93 6.31 17.71
CA ALA A 227 11.10 6.37 18.57
C ALA A 227 11.45 5.01 19.19
N LYS A 228 10.45 4.12 19.35
CA LYS A 228 10.69 2.74 19.78
C LYS A 228 11.25 1.90 18.63
N LEU A 229 10.68 2.02 17.43
CA LEU A 229 11.14 1.33 16.22
C LEU A 229 12.60 1.67 15.86
N GLU A 230 13.01 2.93 16.01
CA GLU A 230 14.41 3.34 15.79
C GLU A 230 15.41 2.72 16.77
N ASN A 231 14.96 2.10 17.86
CA ASN A 231 15.81 1.47 18.87
C ASN A 231 15.53 -0.04 19.01
N GLU A 232 14.79 -0.64 18.07
CA GLU A 232 14.55 -2.08 18.03
C GLU A 232 15.72 -2.82 17.33
N ASP A 233 15.95 -4.03 17.80
CA ASP A 233 16.91 -5.02 17.34
C ASP A 233 16.16 -6.36 17.51
N GLU A 234 15.43 -6.77 16.45
CA GLU A 234 14.48 -7.89 16.46
C GLU A 234 15.20 -9.22 16.63
N ASP A 235 16.39 -9.36 16.03
CA ASP A 235 17.13 -10.62 15.99
C ASP A 235 18.27 -10.71 17.02
N GLY A 236 18.56 -9.62 17.73
CA GLY A 236 19.47 -9.57 18.87
C GLY A 236 20.93 -9.70 18.50
N ASP A 237 21.32 -9.33 17.27
CA ASP A 237 22.68 -9.39 16.78
C ASP A 237 23.53 -8.16 17.14
N LEU A 238 22.94 -7.19 17.86
CA LEU A 238 23.50 -5.92 18.32
C LEU A 238 23.60 -4.83 17.24
N VAL A 239 22.93 -5.02 16.11
CA VAL A 239 22.69 -4.00 15.09
C VAL A 239 21.19 -3.67 15.11
N LEU A 240 20.88 -2.37 15.09
CA LEU A 240 19.48 -1.93 15.14
C LEU A 240 18.79 -2.29 13.81
N ASP A 241 17.51 -2.64 13.84
CA ASP A 241 16.74 -3.08 12.66
C ASP A 241 16.77 -2.05 11.51
N VAL A 242 16.89 -0.76 11.85
CA VAL A 242 16.99 0.35 10.87
C VAL A 242 18.31 0.38 10.12
N ASP A 243 19.37 -0.18 10.71
CA ASP A 243 20.74 -0.24 10.19
C ASP A 243 21.17 -1.68 9.84
N ASP A 244 20.32 -2.69 10.09
CA ASP A 244 20.57 -4.09 9.80
C ASP A 244 20.17 -4.47 8.36
N TYR A 245 21.15 -4.98 7.62
CA TYR A 245 21.02 -5.38 6.22
C TYR A 245 20.70 -6.88 6.09
N CYS A 246 20.87 -7.64 7.17
CA CYS A 246 20.71 -9.08 7.24
C CYS A 246 19.73 -9.46 8.37
N PRO A 247 18.44 -9.13 8.21
CA PRO A 247 17.45 -9.37 9.24
C PRO A 247 17.30 -10.87 9.52
N LYS A 248 17.19 -11.20 10.81
CA LYS A 248 17.07 -12.58 11.36
C LYS A 248 18.40 -13.32 11.46
N THR A 249 19.48 -12.61 11.68
CA THR A 249 20.75 -13.23 12.06
C THR A 249 20.58 -13.93 13.42
N PRO A 250 20.95 -15.22 13.55
CA PRO A 250 20.78 -15.92 14.82
C PRO A 250 21.59 -15.28 15.96
N ILE A 251 20.94 -15.09 17.12
CA ILE A 251 21.57 -14.54 18.33
C ILE A 251 22.92 -15.22 18.63
N GLY A 252 23.97 -14.41 18.75
CA GLY A 252 25.33 -14.86 19.10
C GLY A 252 26.22 -15.21 17.92
N VAL A 253 25.72 -15.14 16.68
CA VAL A 253 26.55 -15.13 15.47
C VAL A 253 27.33 -13.83 15.42
N LYS A 254 28.58 -13.88 14.94
CA LYS A 254 29.38 -12.66 14.76
C LYS A 254 28.98 -11.99 13.47
N VAL A 255 28.57 -10.74 13.59
CA VAL A 255 28.17 -9.88 12.48
C VAL A 255 29.16 -8.74 12.27
N ASP A 256 29.12 -8.14 11.09
CA ASP A 256 29.81 -6.91 10.78
C ASP A 256 29.03 -5.66 11.21
N VAL A 257 29.42 -4.48 10.73
CA VAL A 257 28.75 -3.21 11.09
C VAL A 257 27.37 -3.03 10.46
N THR A 258 26.97 -3.94 9.58
CA THR A 258 25.68 -3.93 8.87
C THR A 258 24.75 -5.04 9.32
N GLY A 259 25.06 -5.76 10.40
CA GLY A 259 24.26 -6.91 10.89
C GLY A 259 24.45 -8.18 10.05
N CYS A 260 25.31 -8.14 9.03
CA CYS A 260 25.55 -9.30 8.19
C CYS A 260 26.58 -10.26 8.81
N PRO A 261 26.30 -11.58 8.82
CA PRO A 261 27.24 -12.57 9.32
C PRO A 261 28.59 -12.54 8.60
N LEU A 262 29.68 -12.70 9.35
CA LEU A 262 31.03 -12.72 8.77
C LEU A 262 31.21 -13.89 7.79
N ASP A 263 31.82 -13.61 6.64
CA ASP A 263 32.29 -14.55 5.62
C ASP A 263 33.80 -14.32 5.40
N ASP A 264 34.64 -15.22 5.93
CA ASP A 264 36.10 -15.02 5.95
C ASP A 264 36.77 -15.31 4.60
N ASP A 265 36.22 -16.24 3.80
CA ASP A 265 36.79 -16.65 2.50
C ASP A 265 36.06 -16.05 1.28
N ASN A 266 35.00 -15.27 1.54
CA ASN A 266 34.23 -14.48 0.59
C ASN A 266 33.63 -15.33 -0.53
N ASP A 267 33.19 -16.55 -0.21
CA ASP A 267 32.51 -17.44 -1.14
C ASP A 267 30.98 -17.23 -1.18
N GLY A 268 30.46 -16.36 -0.31
CA GLY A 268 29.06 -15.97 -0.22
C GLY A 268 28.26 -16.73 0.84
N ILE A 269 28.88 -17.66 1.57
CA ILE A 269 28.26 -18.39 2.68
C ILE A 269 28.89 -17.97 3.99
N ALA A 270 28.06 -17.57 4.95
CA ALA A 270 28.53 -17.12 6.25
C ALA A 270 29.32 -18.21 6.99
N ASN A 271 30.35 -17.81 7.73
CA ASN A 271 31.27 -18.70 8.46
C ASN A 271 30.59 -19.74 9.39
N TYR A 272 29.38 -19.45 9.87
CA TYR A 272 28.62 -20.35 10.76
C TYR A 272 27.78 -21.39 10.01
N LEU A 273 27.50 -21.17 8.72
CA LEU A 273 26.82 -22.10 7.80
C LEU A 273 27.82 -22.82 6.88
N ASP A 274 29.00 -22.25 6.69
CA ASP A 274 30.02 -22.78 5.79
C ASP A 274 30.70 -24.05 6.35
N ALA A 275 30.48 -25.16 5.63
CA ALA A 275 31.10 -26.45 5.90
C ALA A 275 32.57 -26.51 5.45
N GLN A 276 33.01 -25.61 4.57
CA GLN A 276 34.33 -25.60 3.94
C GLN A 276 35.06 -24.24 4.05
N LYS A 277 35.35 -23.83 5.29
CA LYS A 277 36.05 -22.61 5.80
C LYS A 277 37.23 -21.96 5.04
N ASN A 278 37.76 -22.54 3.96
CA ASN A 278 38.84 -21.95 3.16
C ASN A 278 38.63 -22.31 1.69
N THR A 279 37.49 -21.97 1.15
CA THR A 279 37.20 -22.04 -0.28
C THR A 279 38.12 -21.06 -1.03
N PRO A 280 38.76 -21.47 -2.15
CA PRO A 280 39.58 -20.55 -2.94
C PRO A 280 38.74 -19.41 -3.51
N GLU A 281 39.24 -18.18 -3.42
CA GLU A 281 38.59 -16.96 -3.91
C GLU A 281 38.06 -17.13 -5.35
N GLY A 282 36.78 -16.84 -5.56
CA GLY A 282 36.08 -17.00 -6.84
C GLY A 282 35.63 -18.43 -7.18
N SER A 283 35.73 -19.37 -6.25
CA SER A 283 35.07 -20.67 -6.40
C SER A 283 33.56 -20.53 -6.27
N ILE A 284 32.84 -21.45 -6.91
CA ILE A 284 31.39 -21.50 -6.84
C ILE A 284 31.04 -22.61 -5.86
N VAL A 285 30.26 -22.29 -4.84
CA VAL A 285 29.90 -23.21 -3.75
C VAL A 285 28.41 -23.53 -3.78
N ASP A 286 28.03 -24.62 -3.11
CA ASP A 286 26.62 -24.92 -2.83
C ASP A 286 26.13 -24.24 -1.54
N GLU A 287 24.88 -24.47 -1.16
CA GLU A 287 24.22 -23.87 0.00
C GLU A 287 24.91 -24.14 1.35
N HIS A 288 25.84 -25.10 1.39
CA HIS A 288 26.64 -25.44 2.57
C HIS A 288 28.08 -24.92 2.50
N GLY A 289 28.41 -24.06 1.53
CA GLY A 289 29.78 -23.55 1.33
C GLY A 289 30.74 -24.56 0.71
N VAL A 290 30.26 -25.71 0.21
CA VAL A 290 31.13 -26.71 -0.40
C VAL A 290 31.34 -26.40 -1.87
N ARG A 291 32.62 -26.37 -2.29
CA ARG A 291 33.00 -26.09 -3.68
C ARG A 291 32.38 -27.07 -4.68
N LEU A 292 31.68 -26.54 -5.67
CA LEU A 292 31.13 -27.30 -6.79
C LEU A 292 32.23 -27.75 -7.77
N THR A 293 32.09 -28.97 -8.28
CA THR A 293 32.87 -29.46 -9.43
C THR A 293 32.33 -28.87 -10.72
N ALA A 294 33.17 -28.80 -11.76
CA ALA A 294 32.75 -28.25 -13.06
C ALA A 294 31.53 -28.97 -13.66
N ASP A 295 31.44 -30.28 -13.44
CA ASP A 295 30.32 -31.12 -13.91
C ASP A 295 29.04 -30.82 -13.12
N LYS A 296 29.11 -30.70 -11.78
CA LYS A 296 27.96 -30.36 -10.92
C LYS A 296 27.47 -28.93 -11.16
N TYR A 297 28.39 -27.99 -11.39
CA TYR A 297 28.06 -26.63 -11.80
C TYR A 297 27.35 -26.60 -13.15
N HIS A 298 27.84 -27.35 -14.16
CA HIS A 298 27.18 -27.40 -15.47
C HIS A 298 25.76 -27.98 -15.40
N SER A 299 25.51 -29.00 -14.56
CA SER A 299 24.15 -29.53 -14.37
C SER A 299 23.18 -28.54 -13.73
N MET A 300 23.67 -27.61 -12.90
CA MET A 300 22.81 -26.61 -12.25
C MET A 300 22.31 -25.54 -13.22
N TYR A 301 23.06 -25.23 -14.29
CA TYR A 301 22.66 -24.25 -15.32
C TYR A 301 22.11 -24.87 -16.59
N SER A 302 22.30 -26.18 -16.84
CA SER A 302 21.63 -26.87 -17.95
C SER A 302 20.14 -27.06 -17.69
N ASP A 303 19.75 -27.09 -16.42
CA ASP A 303 18.41 -27.46 -15.96
C ASP A 303 17.48 -26.25 -15.75
N TYR A 304 18.00 -25.03 -15.90
CA TYR A 304 17.26 -23.77 -15.85
C TYR A 304 17.15 -23.20 -17.27
N GLU A 305 16.03 -23.48 -17.95
CA GLU A 305 15.64 -22.73 -19.15
C GLU A 305 15.33 -21.28 -18.76
N VAL A 306 16.34 -20.41 -18.75
CA VAL A 306 16.14 -18.97 -18.62
C VAL A 306 15.42 -18.49 -19.87
N ALA A 307 14.11 -18.22 -19.76
CA ALA A 307 13.20 -17.66 -20.77
C ALA A 307 13.70 -17.86 -22.21
N SER A 308 13.43 -19.05 -22.77
CA SER A 308 14.05 -19.53 -23.99
C SER A 308 14.07 -18.49 -25.11
N ARG A 309 15.20 -18.41 -25.84
CA ARG A 309 15.36 -17.58 -27.06
C ARG A 309 14.22 -17.77 -28.07
N LYS A 310 13.47 -18.87 -27.96
CA LYS A 310 12.22 -19.19 -28.68
C LYS A 310 11.15 -18.07 -28.52
N TYR A 311 10.96 -17.51 -27.33
CA TYR A 311 9.97 -16.46 -27.05
C TYR A 311 10.36 -15.08 -27.58
N ALA A 312 11.65 -14.73 -27.50
CA ALA A 312 12.16 -13.49 -28.08
C ALA A 312 12.08 -13.48 -29.61
N ASN A 313 12.29 -14.64 -30.26
CA ASN A 313 12.14 -14.78 -31.71
C ASN A 313 10.67 -14.73 -32.15
N PHE A 314 9.73 -15.26 -31.36
CA PHE A 314 8.29 -15.13 -31.63
C PHE A 314 7.83 -13.65 -31.74
N TYR A 315 8.34 -12.78 -30.87
CA TYR A 315 8.07 -11.33 -30.92
C TYR A 315 8.62 -10.65 -32.19
N ASN A 316 9.70 -11.19 -32.77
CA ASN A 316 10.39 -10.62 -33.92
C ASN A 316 9.95 -11.22 -35.26
N GLU A 317 9.52 -12.48 -35.30
CA GLU A 317 9.22 -13.22 -36.53
C GLU A 317 7.71 -13.31 -36.84
N SER A 318 6.84 -13.28 -35.82
CA SER A 318 5.39 -13.25 -36.00
C SER A 318 4.94 -11.83 -36.32
N GLU A 319 5.14 -11.40 -37.58
CA GLU A 319 4.86 -10.05 -38.06
C GLU A 319 3.35 -9.78 -38.15
N ILE A 320 2.66 -9.72 -37.00
CA ILE A 320 1.28 -9.26 -36.90
C ILE A 320 1.32 -7.75 -37.18
N LYS A 321 1.00 -7.37 -38.42
CA LYS A 321 1.03 -5.96 -38.83
C LYS A 321 -0.18 -5.23 -38.27
N ARG A 322 0.08 -4.07 -37.65
CA ARG A 322 -0.96 -3.22 -37.05
C ARG A 322 -2.07 -2.87 -38.02
N GLU A 323 -1.74 -2.70 -39.30
CA GLU A 323 -2.65 -2.36 -40.40
C GLU A 323 -3.72 -3.42 -40.72
N ASN A 324 -3.54 -4.66 -40.26
CA ASN A 324 -4.51 -5.74 -40.47
C ASN A 324 -5.71 -5.68 -39.51
N TYR A 325 -5.72 -4.75 -38.56
CA TYR A 325 -6.73 -4.66 -37.50
C TYR A 325 -7.32 -3.25 -37.43
N LYS A 326 -8.65 -3.13 -37.30
CA LYS A 326 -9.34 -1.84 -37.37
C LYS A 326 -9.11 -1.00 -36.12
N THR A 327 -8.99 -1.63 -34.96
CA THR A 327 -8.79 -0.96 -33.68
C THR A 327 -7.48 -1.39 -33.01
N VAL A 328 -7.00 -0.59 -32.06
CA VAL A 328 -5.76 -0.91 -31.33
C VAL A 328 -5.97 -2.12 -30.44
N ASP A 329 -7.16 -2.23 -29.86
CA ASP A 329 -7.54 -3.35 -29.00
C ASP A 329 -7.58 -4.66 -29.77
N GLU A 330 -8.16 -4.69 -30.99
CA GLU A 330 -8.15 -5.88 -31.85
C GLU A 330 -6.72 -6.36 -32.17
N TYR A 331 -5.81 -5.41 -32.40
CA TYR A 331 -4.39 -5.72 -32.64
C TYR A 331 -3.70 -6.30 -31.40
N LEU A 332 -3.91 -5.68 -30.24
CA LEU A 332 -3.31 -6.13 -28.98
C LEU A 332 -3.86 -7.50 -28.56
N ILE A 333 -5.16 -7.73 -28.75
CA ILE A 333 -5.82 -9.03 -28.50
C ILE A 333 -5.25 -10.10 -29.45
N ALA A 334 -5.08 -9.79 -30.74
CA ALA A 334 -4.49 -10.75 -31.68
C ALA A 334 -3.04 -11.10 -31.33
N LYS A 335 -2.26 -10.11 -30.85
CA LYS A 335 -0.87 -10.32 -30.41
C LYS A 335 -0.80 -11.15 -29.13
N ALA A 336 -1.68 -10.90 -28.17
CA ALA A 336 -1.79 -11.66 -26.93
C ALA A 336 -2.22 -13.12 -27.22
N ASN A 337 -3.19 -13.32 -28.10
CA ASN A 337 -3.66 -14.66 -28.48
C ASN A 337 -2.55 -15.46 -29.19
N ALA A 338 -1.79 -14.84 -30.07
CA ALA A 338 -0.68 -15.50 -30.74
C ALA A 338 0.43 -15.88 -29.75
N PHE A 339 0.73 -15.01 -28.77
CA PHE A 339 1.66 -15.31 -27.68
C PHE A 339 1.16 -16.49 -26.84
N ASN A 340 -0.12 -16.50 -26.47
CA ASN A 340 -0.71 -17.58 -25.68
C ASN A 340 -0.69 -18.92 -26.43
N ILE A 341 -0.92 -18.92 -27.75
CA ILE A 341 -0.81 -20.13 -28.57
C ILE A 341 0.63 -20.63 -28.58
N ALA A 342 1.62 -19.76 -28.81
CA ALA A 342 3.03 -20.14 -28.84
C ALA A 342 3.58 -20.58 -27.46
N TYR A 343 3.09 -19.97 -26.38
CA TYR A 343 3.39 -20.36 -25.00
C TYR A 343 2.79 -21.73 -24.67
N ASN A 344 1.53 -21.96 -25.03
CA ASN A 344 0.87 -23.25 -24.79
C ASN A 344 1.40 -24.38 -25.68
N GLU A 345 1.86 -24.09 -26.90
CA GLU A 345 2.60 -25.04 -27.73
C GLU A 345 4.02 -25.29 -27.21
N GLY A 346 4.65 -24.28 -26.58
CA GLY A 346 5.97 -24.40 -25.94
C GLY A 346 5.99 -25.23 -24.67
N LEU A 347 4.89 -25.25 -23.91
CA LEU A 347 4.74 -26.03 -22.67
C LEU A 347 4.61 -27.55 -22.89
N LYS A 348 4.49 -28.03 -24.13
CA LYS A 348 4.41 -29.46 -24.44
C LYS A 348 5.78 -30.17 -24.51
N ASP A 349 6.88 -29.42 -24.55
CA ASP A 349 8.23 -29.98 -24.75
C ASP A 349 9.10 -30.00 -23.46
N ASP A 350 8.61 -29.47 -22.33
CA ASP A 350 9.37 -29.33 -21.06
C ASP A 350 9.00 -30.38 -19.99
N GLU A 351 8.84 -31.64 -20.37
CA GLU A 351 8.89 -32.73 -19.38
C GLU A 351 10.35 -33.04 -19.03
N LYS A 352 10.86 -32.35 -17.99
CA LYS A 352 11.90 -32.94 -17.13
C LYS A 352 11.36 -34.30 -16.69
N ILE A 353 12.10 -35.37 -16.97
CA ILE A 353 11.80 -36.73 -16.50
C ILE A 353 11.74 -36.67 -14.96
N LYS A 354 10.54 -36.52 -14.39
CA LYS A 354 10.27 -36.79 -12.98
C LYS A 354 10.53 -38.29 -12.81
N GLY A 355 11.30 -38.63 -11.79
CA GLY A 355 11.46 -40.02 -11.39
C GLY A 355 10.11 -40.66 -11.10
N LEU A 356 10.07 -41.99 -11.12
CA LEU A 356 8.88 -42.79 -10.87
C LEU A 356 8.28 -42.44 -9.50
N VAL A 357 7.07 -41.85 -9.47
CA VAL A 357 6.39 -41.43 -8.21
C VAL A 357 5.28 -42.42 -7.88
N TYR A 358 5.24 -42.89 -6.64
CA TYR A 358 4.18 -43.76 -6.15
C TYR A 358 3.07 -42.94 -5.50
N LYS A 359 1.82 -43.20 -5.88
CA LYS A 359 0.62 -42.55 -5.34
C LYS A 359 -0.38 -43.61 -4.87
N VAL A 360 -1.34 -43.23 -4.02
CA VAL A 360 -2.42 -44.14 -3.59
C VAL A 360 -3.74 -43.69 -4.21
N LYS A 361 -4.34 -44.52 -5.07
CA LYS A 361 -5.72 -44.33 -5.53
C LYS A 361 -6.68 -44.68 -4.41
N ILE A 362 -7.60 -43.77 -4.11
CA ILE A 362 -8.62 -43.94 -3.09
C ILE A 362 -10.04 -44.04 -3.67
N GLY A 363 -10.22 -43.78 -4.97
CA GLY A 363 -11.51 -43.95 -5.63
C GLY A 363 -11.51 -43.52 -7.10
N GLU A 364 -12.52 -43.96 -7.83
CA GLU A 364 -12.69 -43.70 -9.27
C GLU A 364 -14.19 -43.62 -9.60
N PHE A 365 -14.65 -42.50 -10.15
CA PHE A 365 -16.08 -42.21 -10.32
C PHE A 365 -16.38 -41.50 -11.65
N SER A 366 -17.45 -41.92 -12.34
CA SER A 366 -17.89 -41.35 -13.62
C SER A 366 -18.76 -40.10 -13.52
N ASP A 367 -19.35 -39.82 -12.35
CA ASP A 367 -20.36 -38.76 -12.15
C ASP A 367 -20.02 -37.87 -10.93
N GLY A 368 -18.71 -37.71 -10.65
CA GLY A 368 -18.18 -37.04 -9.47
C GLY A 368 -18.28 -37.87 -8.18
N ILE A 369 -17.68 -37.39 -7.08
CA ILE A 369 -17.64 -38.15 -5.83
C ILE A 369 -19.06 -38.28 -5.24
N PRO A 370 -19.54 -39.49 -4.88
CA PRO A 370 -20.82 -39.66 -4.21
C PRO A 370 -20.87 -38.93 -2.86
N ALA A 371 -21.97 -38.22 -2.57
CA ALA A 371 -22.14 -37.41 -1.36
C ALA A 371 -21.91 -38.15 -0.02
N LYS A 372 -21.96 -39.49 -0.03
CA LYS A 372 -21.71 -40.34 1.15
C LYS A 372 -20.22 -40.44 1.51
N VAL A 373 -19.33 -40.31 0.51
CA VAL A 373 -17.87 -40.43 0.67
C VAL A 373 -17.14 -39.10 0.42
N ALA A 374 -17.82 -38.11 -0.20
CA ALA A 374 -17.27 -36.79 -0.49
C ALA A 374 -16.62 -36.08 0.71
N ASN A 375 -17.28 -36.07 1.87
CA ASN A 375 -16.70 -35.39 3.04
C ASN A 375 -15.44 -36.08 3.59
N LYS A 376 -15.35 -37.41 3.47
CA LYS A 376 -14.19 -38.19 3.88
C LYS A 376 -12.99 -37.95 2.96
N PHE A 377 -13.24 -37.79 1.66
CA PHE A 377 -12.18 -37.54 0.69
C PHE A 377 -11.69 -36.10 0.82
N LEU A 378 -12.62 -35.13 0.90
CA LEU A 378 -12.29 -33.71 1.00
C LEU A 378 -11.59 -33.31 2.30
N SER A 379 -11.63 -34.17 3.33
CA SER A 379 -10.84 -33.99 4.56
C SER A 379 -9.39 -34.46 4.47
N ILE A 380 -8.98 -35.03 3.33
CA ILE A 380 -7.60 -35.41 3.07
C ILE A 380 -6.89 -34.19 2.47
N ASP A 381 -5.76 -33.85 3.07
CA ASP A 381 -4.97 -32.66 2.82
C ASP A 381 -4.29 -32.69 1.45
N ASP A 382 -3.74 -33.84 1.07
CA ASP A 382 -3.01 -34.11 -0.17
C ASP A 382 -3.85 -34.81 -1.26
N LEU A 383 -5.18 -34.64 -1.21
CA LEU A 383 -6.08 -35.18 -2.23
C LEU A 383 -5.94 -34.43 -3.57
N GLU A 384 -5.72 -35.21 -4.62
CA GLU A 384 -5.67 -34.80 -6.03
C GLU A 384 -6.74 -35.56 -6.85
N SER A 385 -7.11 -35.00 -8.00
CA SER A 385 -7.97 -35.68 -8.98
C SER A 385 -7.41 -35.61 -10.39
N VAL A 386 -7.55 -36.70 -11.14
CA VAL A 386 -7.13 -36.82 -12.54
C VAL A 386 -8.32 -37.31 -13.37
N THR A 387 -8.68 -36.56 -14.41
CA THR A 387 -9.77 -36.92 -15.33
C THR A 387 -9.22 -37.78 -16.48
N LEU A 388 -9.80 -38.96 -16.68
CA LEU A 388 -9.47 -39.87 -17.77
C LEU A 388 -10.28 -39.55 -19.04
N ASP A 389 -9.81 -40.02 -20.21
CA ASP A 389 -10.39 -39.77 -21.53
C ASP A 389 -11.86 -40.23 -21.69
N ASP A 390 -12.34 -41.12 -20.81
CA ASP A 390 -13.71 -41.64 -20.79
C ASP A 390 -14.65 -40.86 -19.85
N GLY A 391 -14.17 -39.76 -19.25
CA GLY A 391 -14.93 -38.93 -18.31
C GLY A 391 -14.92 -39.45 -16.88
N VAL A 392 -14.18 -40.53 -16.60
CA VAL A 392 -14.00 -41.06 -15.24
C VAL A 392 -12.95 -40.25 -14.50
N VAL A 393 -13.26 -39.82 -13.28
CA VAL A 393 -12.33 -39.07 -12.43
C VAL A 393 -11.71 -39.99 -11.39
N MET A 394 -10.39 -40.08 -11.40
CA MET A 394 -9.57 -40.82 -10.45
C MET A 394 -9.12 -39.90 -9.31
N TYR A 395 -9.22 -40.38 -8.06
CA TYR A 395 -8.84 -39.64 -6.86
C TYR A 395 -7.61 -40.26 -6.22
N LEU A 396 -6.57 -39.45 -6.05
CA LEU A 396 -5.22 -39.87 -5.67
C LEU A 396 -4.76 -39.13 -4.43
N VAL A 397 -3.93 -39.79 -3.62
CA VAL A 397 -3.39 -39.27 -2.36
C VAL A 397 -1.91 -39.59 -2.27
N GLY A 398 -1.13 -38.59 -1.85
CA GLY A 398 0.30 -38.70 -1.61
C GLY A 398 1.16 -38.76 -2.86
N SER A 399 2.41 -38.33 -2.72
CA SER A 399 3.44 -38.39 -3.76
C SER A 399 4.74 -38.87 -3.14
N TYR A 400 5.04 -40.17 -3.31
CA TYR A 400 6.15 -40.83 -2.63
C TYR A 400 7.24 -41.25 -3.61
N SER A 401 8.49 -41.02 -3.21
CA SER A 401 9.65 -41.49 -3.99
C SER A 401 9.96 -42.97 -3.74
N TYR A 402 9.46 -43.54 -2.63
CA TYR A 402 9.69 -44.92 -2.24
C TYR A 402 8.36 -45.68 -2.07
N LEU A 403 8.31 -46.91 -2.56
CA LEU A 403 7.12 -47.77 -2.50
C LEU A 403 6.65 -48.04 -1.06
N ASP A 404 7.57 -48.17 -0.10
CA ASP A 404 7.23 -48.48 1.29
C ASP A 404 6.51 -47.31 1.99
N GLU A 405 6.82 -46.06 1.62
CA GLU A 405 6.10 -44.89 2.12
C GLU A 405 4.67 -44.84 1.57
N ALA A 406 4.50 -45.13 0.28
CA ALA A 406 3.18 -45.23 -0.34
C ALA A 406 2.35 -46.38 0.24
N ARG A 407 2.99 -47.52 0.57
CA ARG A 407 2.35 -48.65 1.24
C ARG A 407 1.96 -48.31 2.67
N GLY A 408 2.80 -47.55 3.39
CA GLY A 408 2.47 -46.99 4.70
C GLY A 408 1.22 -46.13 4.64
N ARG A 409 1.20 -45.13 3.75
CA ARG A 409 0.03 -44.25 3.55
C ARG A 409 -1.22 -45.02 3.16
N LYS A 410 -1.09 -46.04 2.30
CA LYS A 410 -2.20 -46.92 1.92
C LYS A 410 -2.82 -47.57 3.15
N ASN A 411 -2.01 -48.18 4.01
CA ASN A 411 -2.47 -48.85 5.22
C ASN A 411 -3.15 -47.86 6.19
N ASP A 412 -2.59 -46.66 6.36
CA ASP A 412 -3.18 -45.61 7.21
C ASP A 412 -4.56 -45.16 6.71
N LEU A 413 -4.75 -45.07 5.38
CA LEU A 413 -6.03 -44.72 4.77
C LEU A 413 -7.08 -45.82 4.95
N GLU A 414 -6.68 -47.09 4.83
CA GLU A 414 -7.54 -48.25 5.09
C GLU A 414 -7.97 -48.30 6.57
N GLU A 415 -7.07 -48.02 7.51
CA GLU A 415 -7.38 -47.93 8.93
C GLU A 415 -8.34 -46.76 9.25
N LYS A 416 -8.22 -45.63 8.53
CA LYS A 416 -9.16 -44.49 8.57
C LYS A 416 -10.51 -44.76 7.88
N GLY A 417 -10.75 -45.99 7.41
CA GLY A 417 -12.03 -46.42 6.85
C GLY A 417 -12.28 -45.90 5.43
N ILE A 418 -11.21 -45.73 4.65
CA ILE A 418 -11.22 -45.56 3.19
C ILE A 418 -10.90 -46.94 2.60
N GLU A 419 -11.94 -47.62 2.14
CA GLU A 419 -11.85 -48.95 1.52
C GLU A 419 -11.52 -48.82 0.02
N ASP A 420 -11.08 -49.91 -0.61
CA ASP A 420 -10.73 -49.98 -2.05
C ASP A 420 -9.55 -49.10 -2.50
N THR A 421 -8.47 -49.08 -1.71
CA THR A 421 -7.24 -48.35 -2.07
C THR A 421 -6.27 -49.17 -2.93
N TYR A 422 -5.63 -48.53 -3.92
CA TYR A 422 -4.69 -49.17 -4.85
C TYR A 422 -3.41 -48.34 -4.96
N LEU A 423 -2.26 -49.02 -5.08
CA LEU A 423 -0.99 -48.34 -5.36
C LEU A 423 -0.92 -48.02 -6.86
N MET A 424 -0.59 -46.77 -7.16
CA MET A 424 -0.44 -46.25 -8.51
C MET A 424 0.99 -45.79 -8.72
N VAL A 425 1.43 -45.84 -9.97
CA VAL A 425 2.71 -45.31 -10.44
C VAL A 425 2.42 -44.17 -11.39
N ASP A 426 2.89 -42.97 -11.04
CA ASP A 426 2.90 -41.78 -11.86
C ASP A 426 4.29 -41.65 -12.50
N ASN A 427 4.34 -41.84 -13.82
CA ASN A 427 5.54 -41.70 -14.63
C ASN A 427 5.35 -40.53 -15.60
N ASN A 428 5.71 -39.32 -15.16
CA ASN A 428 5.57 -38.09 -15.94
C ASN A 428 4.12 -37.84 -16.40
N GLY A 429 3.14 -38.02 -15.52
CA GLY A 429 1.73 -37.76 -15.83
C GLY A 429 0.98 -38.96 -16.43
N GLU A 430 1.67 -40.03 -16.84
CA GLU A 430 1.01 -41.31 -17.11
C GLU A 430 0.86 -42.11 -15.81
N ILE A 431 -0.39 -42.25 -15.35
CA ILE A 431 -0.73 -42.97 -14.12
C ILE A 431 -1.19 -44.38 -14.47
N SER A 432 -0.54 -45.38 -13.88
CA SER A 432 -0.84 -46.80 -14.07
C SER A 432 -0.89 -47.56 -12.73
N ASP A 433 -1.57 -48.70 -12.70
CA ASP A 433 -1.59 -49.55 -11.51
C ASP A 433 -0.18 -50.10 -11.21
N TYR A 434 0.22 -50.08 -9.93
CA TYR A 434 1.46 -50.74 -9.51
C TYR A 434 1.30 -52.26 -9.57
N VAL A 435 2.14 -52.92 -10.37
CA VAL A 435 2.20 -54.38 -10.48
C VAL A 435 3.48 -54.88 -9.80
N GLU A 436 3.34 -55.73 -8.79
CA GLU A 436 4.49 -56.35 -8.13
C GLU A 436 5.33 -57.15 -9.16
N PRO A 437 6.67 -56.98 -9.17
CA PRO A 437 7.52 -57.75 -10.05
C PRO A 437 7.37 -59.24 -9.70
N THR A 438 6.98 -60.03 -10.69
CA THR A 438 6.84 -61.48 -10.52
C THR A 438 8.24 -62.04 -10.32
N PRO A 439 8.54 -62.80 -9.24
CA PRO A 439 9.85 -63.40 -9.09
C PRO A 439 10.07 -64.36 -10.27
N GLU A 440 11.08 -64.06 -11.09
CA GLU A 440 11.52 -64.95 -12.15
C GLU A 440 11.99 -66.28 -11.51
N PRO A 441 11.66 -67.44 -12.10
CA PRO A 441 12.07 -68.73 -11.54
C PRO A 441 13.60 -68.84 -11.56
N GLU A 442 14.20 -69.04 -10.39
CA GLU A 442 15.63 -69.32 -10.26
C GLU A 442 15.99 -70.59 -11.04
N ILE A 443 16.83 -70.43 -12.06
CA ILE A 443 17.56 -71.53 -12.70
C ILE A 443 18.92 -71.61 -12.01
N ASP A 444 19.06 -72.65 -11.21
CA ASP A 444 20.28 -73.12 -10.53
C ASP A 444 21.26 -73.72 -11.56
N GLU A 445 22.54 -73.34 -11.48
CA GLU A 445 23.67 -74.18 -11.90
C GLU A 445 24.93 -73.84 -11.07
N ASP A 446 25.18 -74.72 -10.09
CA ASP A 446 26.48 -75.19 -9.58
C ASP A 446 26.99 -74.70 -8.19
N GLU A 447 26.36 -75.27 -7.16
CA GLU A 447 26.95 -76.06 -6.05
C GLU A 447 28.44 -75.86 -5.67
N VAL A 448 28.72 -75.33 -4.46
CA VAL A 448 29.67 -75.95 -3.49
C VAL A 448 29.24 -75.64 -2.04
N VAL A 449 29.08 -76.73 -1.29
CA VAL A 449 28.66 -76.92 0.11
C VAL A 449 29.66 -76.41 1.17
N VAL A 450 29.19 -75.73 2.22
CA VAL A 450 29.65 -75.88 3.63
C VAL A 450 28.48 -75.59 4.62
N GLU A 451 28.39 -76.40 5.68
CA GLU A 451 27.29 -76.60 6.64
C GLU A 451 27.16 -75.57 7.80
N VAL A 452 25.92 -75.12 8.08
CA VAL A 452 25.09 -74.99 9.34
C VAL A 452 25.85 -75.10 10.71
N PRO A 453 25.59 -74.26 11.76
CA PRO A 453 24.26 -74.15 12.40
C PRO A 453 23.75 -72.81 12.99
N GLU A 454 22.43 -72.88 13.22
CA GLU A 454 21.48 -72.16 14.09
C GLU A 454 22.01 -71.09 15.07
N ASP A 455 21.26 -69.98 15.19
CA ASP A 455 20.66 -69.60 16.46
C ASP A 455 19.36 -68.80 16.26
N GLU A 456 18.32 -69.24 16.98
CA GLU A 456 17.06 -68.57 17.28
C GLU A 456 17.32 -67.28 18.06
N ILE A 457 16.58 -66.19 17.81
CA ILE A 457 15.98 -65.38 18.89
C ILE A 457 14.63 -64.84 18.40
N SER A 458 13.57 -65.44 18.94
CA SER A 458 12.27 -64.81 19.16
C SER A 458 12.42 -63.66 20.16
N GLU A 459 11.72 -62.55 19.95
CA GLU A 459 11.06 -61.87 21.08
C GLU A 459 9.79 -61.19 20.59
N GLU A 460 8.66 -61.80 20.98
CA GLU A 460 7.39 -61.11 21.13
C GLU A 460 7.58 -59.95 22.13
N VAL A 461 7.17 -58.74 21.76
CA VAL A 461 6.64 -57.79 22.74
C VAL A 461 5.22 -57.47 22.35
N VAL A 462 4.31 -58.07 23.11
CA VAL A 462 2.88 -57.86 23.10
C VAL A 462 2.56 -56.58 23.86
N THR A 463 1.76 -55.72 23.22
CA THR A 463 0.89 -54.65 23.77
C THR A 463 1.59 -53.49 24.49
N THR A 464 1.29 -52.23 24.15
CA THR A 464 -0.05 -51.64 24.33
C THR A 464 -0.43 -50.71 23.19
N VAL A 465 -1.57 -51.00 22.58
CA VAL A 465 -2.40 -50.04 21.86
C VAL A 465 -2.76 -48.93 22.86
N THR A 466 -2.18 -47.76 22.69
CA THR A 466 -2.81 -46.51 23.13
C THR A 466 -3.73 -46.10 22.00
N GLU A 467 -5.02 -46.39 22.17
CA GLU A 467 -6.09 -45.65 21.49
C GLU A 467 -5.94 -44.16 21.82
N ASP A 468 -6.27 -43.34 20.82
CA ASP A 468 -6.28 -41.87 20.77
C ASP A 468 -4.94 -41.14 20.64
N GLU A 469 -4.42 -41.13 19.40
CA GLU A 469 -4.00 -39.87 18.77
C GLU A 469 -4.60 -39.78 17.36
N MET A 470 -5.90 -39.47 17.27
CA MET A 470 -6.43 -38.83 16.06
C MET A 470 -5.81 -37.43 15.97
N THR A 471 -4.89 -37.23 15.03
CA THR A 471 -4.42 -35.89 14.66
C THR A 471 -5.64 -35.05 14.30
N ASN A 472 -5.78 -33.90 14.94
CA ASN A 472 -6.96 -33.02 14.84
C ASN A 472 -6.88 -32.19 13.53
N GLU A 473 -6.68 -32.86 12.40
CA GLU A 473 -6.37 -32.24 11.10
C GLU A 473 -7.59 -31.49 10.57
N THR A 474 -7.45 -30.17 10.49
CA THR A 474 -8.45 -29.26 9.94
C THR A 474 -7.97 -28.85 8.55
N THR A 475 -8.80 -29.09 7.53
CA THR A 475 -8.50 -28.75 6.13
C THR A 475 -9.46 -27.67 5.65
N TYR A 476 -8.91 -26.63 5.02
CA TYR A 476 -9.63 -25.52 4.41
C TYR A 476 -9.58 -25.64 2.88
N ARG A 477 -10.72 -25.48 2.21
CA ARG A 477 -10.84 -25.49 0.73
C ARG A 477 -11.74 -24.35 0.27
N ILE A 478 -11.59 -23.86 -0.96
CA ILE A 478 -12.39 -22.75 -1.49
C ILE A 478 -13.50 -23.28 -2.40
N GLN A 479 -14.77 -23.09 -2.03
CA GLN A 479 -15.86 -23.39 -2.96
C GLN A 479 -15.95 -22.25 -3.97
N VAL A 480 -15.66 -22.51 -5.24
CA VAL A 480 -15.68 -21.52 -6.32
C VAL A 480 -17.01 -21.45 -7.07
N GLY A 481 -17.87 -22.46 -6.91
CA GLY A 481 -19.22 -22.41 -7.45
C GLY A 481 -20.09 -23.64 -7.15
N ALA A 482 -21.39 -23.50 -7.37
CA ALA A 482 -22.39 -24.57 -7.26
C ALA A 482 -23.44 -24.42 -8.37
N PHE A 483 -23.55 -25.42 -9.25
CA PHE A 483 -24.34 -25.33 -10.48
C PHE A 483 -25.29 -26.52 -10.64
N ASN A 484 -26.40 -26.32 -11.35
CA ASN A 484 -27.36 -27.39 -11.67
C ASN A 484 -26.88 -28.33 -12.79
N THR A 485 -25.78 -27.98 -13.45
CA THR A 485 -25.18 -28.68 -14.57
C THR A 485 -23.68 -28.66 -14.41
N GLU A 486 -23.02 -29.74 -14.80
CA GLU A 486 -21.56 -29.82 -14.82
C GLU A 486 -20.98 -28.79 -15.81
N LEU A 487 -20.00 -28.02 -15.34
CA LEU A 487 -19.22 -27.07 -16.11
C LEU A 487 -18.05 -27.79 -16.79
N SER A 488 -17.64 -27.26 -17.94
CA SER A 488 -16.43 -27.73 -18.64
C SER A 488 -15.16 -27.34 -17.87
N ASP A 489 -14.17 -28.23 -17.87
CA ASP A 489 -12.84 -28.01 -17.29
C ASP A 489 -12.13 -26.76 -17.84
N GLU A 490 -12.51 -26.30 -19.05
CA GLU A 490 -12.03 -25.04 -19.64
C GLU A 490 -12.28 -23.81 -18.74
N VAL A 491 -13.31 -23.85 -17.90
CA VAL A 491 -13.65 -22.77 -16.95
C VAL A 491 -12.61 -22.64 -15.83
N PHE A 492 -11.90 -23.73 -15.54
CA PHE A 492 -10.96 -23.83 -14.42
C PHE A 492 -9.49 -23.79 -14.86
N VAL A 493 -9.21 -23.45 -16.12
CA VAL A 493 -7.84 -23.32 -16.64
C VAL A 493 -7.05 -22.30 -15.79
N GLY A 494 -5.97 -22.77 -15.18
CA GLY A 494 -5.11 -21.98 -14.29
C GLY A 494 -5.56 -21.95 -12.83
N VAL A 495 -6.57 -22.71 -12.43
CA VAL A 495 -6.96 -22.92 -11.03
C VAL A 495 -6.45 -24.29 -10.58
N ASP A 496 -5.65 -24.29 -9.51
CA ASP A 496 -5.01 -25.51 -9.03
C ASP A 496 -5.98 -26.37 -8.20
N ASN A 497 -5.91 -27.69 -8.42
CA ASN A 497 -6.62 -28.73 -7.67
C ASN A 497 -8.14 -28.50 -7.52
N VAL A 498 -8.85 -28.50 -8.66
CA VAL A 498 -10.31 -28.37 -8.69
C VAL A 498 -11.00 -29.73 -8.58
N ILE A 499 -11.82 -29.89 -7.54
CA ILE A 499 -12.56 -31.11 -7.23
C ILE A 499 -14.06 -30.82 -7.33
N SER A 500 -14.82 -31.69 -8.00
CA SER A 500 -16.27 -31.58 -8.11
C SER A 500 -17.02 -32.70 -7.35
N PHE A 501 -18.18 -32.37 -6.79
CA PHE A 501 -19.09 -33.37 -6.23
C PHE A 501 -20.55 -32.93 -6.28
N THR A 502 -21.46 -33.89 -6.38
CA THR A 502 -22.90 -33.63 -6.41
C THR A 502 -23.49 -33.70 -5.00
N GLY A 503 -24.06 -32.60 -4.52
CA GLY A 503 -24.70 -32.54 -3.21
C GLY A 503 -26.05 -33.27 -3.15
N LYS A 504 -26.58 -33.48 -1.94
CA LYS A 504 -27.91 -34.10 -1.73
C LYS A 504 -29.07 -33.32 -2.37
N ASP A 505 -28.82 -32.07 -2.71
CA ASP A 505 -29.73 -31.14 -3.38
C ASP A 505 -29.62 -31.17 -4.91
N GLY A 506 -28.74 -32.01 -5.47
CA GLY A 506 -28.56 -32.15 -6.92
C GLY A 506 -27.68 -31.07 -7.55
N LEU A 507 -27.07 -30.19 -6.74
CA LEU A 507 -26.10 -29.19 -7.21
C LEU A 507 -24.69 -29.78 -7.28
N VAL A 508 -24.02 -29.61 -8.41
CA VAL A 508 -22.60 -29.90 -8.60
C VAL A 508 -21.79 -28.75 -8.03
N ARG A 509 -20.98 -29.03 -7.00
CA ARG A 509 -20.14 -28.05 -6.30
C ARG A 509 -18.69 -28.23 -6.70
N TYR A 510 -17.99 -27.12 -6.90
CA TYR A 510 -16.58 -27.07 -7.26
C TYR A 510 -15.75 -26.50 -6.12
N MET A 511 -14.76 -27.25 -5.68
CA MET A 511 -13.81 -26.92 -4.62
C MET A 511 -12.43 -26.74 -5.22
N ALA A 512 -11.72 -25.67 -4.87
CA ALA A 512 -10.37 -25.37 -5.34
C ALA A 512 -9.41 -25.27 -4.16
N GLY A 513 -8.18 -25.77 -4.35
CA GLY A 513 -7.12 -25.75 -3.36
C GLY A 513 -7.37 -26.67 -2.15
N SER A 514 -6.33 -26.78 -1.30
CA SER A 514 -6.33 -27.49 -0.03
C SER A 514 -5.30 -26.82 0.88
N PHE A 515 -5.73 -26.33 2.04
CA PHE A 515 -4.90 -25.54 2.95
C PHE A 515 -5.04 -26.05 4.38
N VAL A 516 -3.92 -26.19 5.07
CA VAL A 516 -3.90 -26.54 6.50
C VAL A 516 -4.04 -25.28 7.35
N GLU A 517 -3.48 -24.15 6.91
CA GLU A 517 -3.60 -22.87 7.59
C GLU A 517 -4.78 -22.06 7.07
N TYR A 518 -5.54 -21.46 8.01
CA TYR A 518 -6.65 -20.59 7.65
C TYR A 518 -6.20 -19.33 6.89
N LYS A 519 -4.98 -18.85 7.13
CA LYS A 519 -4.40 -17.68 6.45
C LYS A 519 -4.22 -17.95 4.96
N ASP A 520 -3.62 -19.08 4.59
CA ASP A 520 -3.41 -19.47 3.19
C ASP A 520 -4.74 -19.60 2.44
N ALA A 521 -5.78 -20.09 3.13
CA ALA A 521 -7.13 -20.16 2.58
C ALA A 521 -7.74 -18.77 2.33
N ILE A 522 -7.47 -17.77 3.18
CA ILE A 522 -7.92 -16.37 2.95
C ILE A 522 -7.23 -15.80 1.71
N ASP A 523 -5.92 -15.97 1.61
CA ASP A 523 -5.13 -15.43 0.50
C ASP A 523 -5.58 -16.06 -0.83
N TYR A 524 -5.79 -17.37 -0.84
CA TYR A 524 -6.31 -18.07 -2.03
C TYR A 524 -7.77 -17.69 -2.35
N GLN A 525 -8.62 -17.47 -1.34
CA GLN A 525 -9.99 -16.96 -1.55
C GLN A 525 -9.97 -15.59 -2.25
N ALA A 526 -9.09 -14.67 -1.81
CA ALA A 526 -8.95 -13.36 -2.42
C ALA A 526 -8.50 -13.47 -3.88
N GLN A 527 -7.57 -14.38 -4.18
CA GLN A 527 -7.14 -14.67 -5.56
C GLN A 527 -8.30 -15.19 -6.42
N MET A 528 -9.12 -16.12 -5.91
CA MET A 528 -10.27 -16.65 -6.66
C MET A 528 -11.31 -15.56 -6.96
N LYS A 529 -11.59 -14.67 -6.01
CA LYS A 529 -12.49 -13.53 -6.24
C LYS A 529 -11.96 -12.57 -7.29
N ALA A 530 -10.65 -12.28 -7.27
CA ALA A 530 -10.00 -11.44 -8.27
C ALA A 530 -10.06 -12.05 -9.69
N ARG A 531 -10.13 -13.38 -9.79
CA ARG A 531 -10.26 -14.12 -11.06
C ARG A 531 -11.71 -14.23 -11.56
N GLY A 532 -12.68 -13.65 -10.86
CA GLY A 532 -14.10 -13.60 -11.27
C GLY A 532 -15.01 -14.59 -10.55
N PHE A 533 -14.49 -15.39 -9.61
CA PHE A 533 -15.32 -16.23 -8.72
C PHE A 533 -15.80 -15.38 -7.53
N GLU A 534 -16.69 -14.41 -7.79
CA GLU A 534 -17.12 -13.39 -6.81
C GLU A 534 -17.70 -14.00 -5.53
N ASP A 535 -18.41 -15.13 -5.66
CA ASP A 535 -19.03 -15.85 -4.57
C ASP A 535 -18.11 -16.88 -3.89
N ALA A 536 -16.80 -16.87 -4.16
CA ALA A 536 -15.88 -17.84 -3.58
C ALA A 536 -15.82 -17.74 -2.04
N PHE A 537 -16.00 -18.87 -1.34
CA PHE A 537 -15.95 -18.91 0.12
C PHE A 537 -15.23 -20.14 0.69
N ILE A 538 -14.66 -19.97 1.88
CA ILE A 538 -13.90 -21.01 2.59
C ILE A 538 -14.87 -22.05 3.17
N VAL A 539 -14.57 -23.32 2.90
CA VAL A 539 -15.23 -24.48 3.46
C VAL A 539 -14.23 -25.25 4.31
N THR A 540 -14.66 -25.66 5.50
CA THR A 540 -13.78 -26.33 6.47
C THR A 540 -14.24 -27.77 6.71
N TYR A 541 -13.27 -28.67 6.71
CA TYR A 541 -13.43 -30.09 7.01
C TYR A 541 -12.57 -30.44 8.20
N LYS A 542 -13.12 -31.27 9.09
CA LYS A 542 -12.39 -31.81 10.24
C LYS A 542 -12.80 -33.26 10.44
N ASN A 543 -11.82 -34.17 10.48
CA ASN A 543 -12.04 -35.60 10.72
C ASN A 543 -13.14 -36.22 9.82
N GLY A 544 -13.17 -35.86 8.54
CA GLY A 544 -14.17 -36.37 7.58
C GLY A 544 -15.56 -35.74 7.65
N GLU A 545 -15.78 -34.74 8.50
CA GLU A 545 -17.04 -33.99 8.57
C GLU A 545 -16.87 -32.50 8.24
N ARG A 546 -17.84 -31.95 7.52
CA ARG A 546 -17.91 -30.51 7.28
C ARG A 546 -18.31 -29.82 8.58
N ILE A 547 -17.45 -28.95 9.09
CA ILE A 547 -17.73 -28.13 10.26
C ILE A 547 -17.91 -26.67 9.86
N SER A 548 -18.56 -25.88 10.71
CA SER A 548 -18.62 -24.43 10.48
C SER A 548 -17.26 -23.81 10.78
N LEU A 549 -16.90 -22.77 10.04
CA LEU A 549 -15.63 -22.07 10.21
C LEU A 549 -15.42 -21.59 11.68
N ASN A 550 -16.50 -21.16 12.34
CA ASN A 550 -16.46 -20.75 13.74
C ASN A 550 -16.11 -21.90 14.70
N VAL A 551 -16.53 -23.12 14.39
CA VAL A 551 -16.20 -24.32 15.18
C VAL A 551 -14.74 -24.70 14.93
N ALA A 552 -14.26 -24.62 13.68
CA ALA A 552 -12.88 -24.92 13.31
C ALA A 552 -11.88 -24.00 14.03
N ILE A 553 -12.08 -22.67 13.93
CA ILE A 553 -11.19 -21.67 14.55
C ILE A 553 -11.18 -21.82 16.08
N LYS A 554 -12.32 -22.17 16.68
CA LYS A 554 -12.41 -22.40 18.13
C LYS A 554 -11.62 -23.64 18.54
N THR A 555 -11.73 -24.75 17.80
CA THR A 555 -11.00 -25.98 18.14
C THR A 555 -9.52 -25.93 17.78
N GLU A 556 -9.11 -25.12 16.81
CA GLU A 556 -7.71 -24.84 16.49
C GLU A 556 -7.03 -24.06 17.64
N LYS A 557 -7.75 -23.11 18.26
CA LYS A 557 -7.32 -22.42 19.49
C LYS A 557 -7.26 -23.34 20.72
N GLU A 558 -8.14 -24.35 20.82
CA GLU A 558 -8.13 -25.35 21.90
C GLU A 558 -7.03 -26.41 21.70
N SER A 559 -6.69 -26.77 20.46
CA SER A 559 -5.66 -27.79 20.15
C SER A 559 -4.23 -27.26 20.33
N LYS A 560 -4.01 -25.95 20.18
CA LYS A 560 -2.70 -25.30 20.46
C LYS A 560 -2.36 -25.23 21.96
N VAL A 561 -3.29 -25.58 22.87
CA VAL A 561 -3.09 -25.53 24.33
C VAL A 561 -2.68 -26.89 24.93
N VAL A 562 -2.75 -27.98 24.16
CA VAL A 562 -2.31 -29.31 24.62
C VAL A 562 -0.99 -29.66 23.95
N ASN A 563 0.12 -29.18 24.52
CA ASN A 563 1.44 -29.83 24.48
C ASN A 563 2.51 -28.89 25.04
N GLN A 564 2.48 -28.62 26.35
CA GLN A 564 3.69 -28.36 27.13
C GLN A 564 3.49 -28.88 28.55
N GLU A 565 4.09 -30.03 28.86
CA GLU A 565 4.31 -30.45 30.25
C GLU A 565 5.32 -29.48 30.90
N GLY A 566 4.79 -28.53 31.65
CA GLY A 566 5.54 -27.70 32.58
C GLY A 566 4.61 -27.36 33.74
N LYS A 567 4.96 -27.81 34.95
CA LYS A 567 4.25 -27.44 36.18
C LYS A 567 4.32 -25.93 36.38
N ASP A 568 3.22 -25.24 36.15
CA ASP A 568 2.94 -23.94 36.77
C ASP A 568 1.43 -23.86 37.09
N GLU A 569 1.10 -23.24 38.23
CA GLU A 569 -0.30 -23.04 38.65
C GLU A 569 -1.10 -22.38 37.52
N VAL A 570 -2.19 -23.01 37.09
CA VAL A 570 -3.07 -22.47 36.04
C VAL A 570 -3.76 -21.22 36.57
N ILE A 571 -3.18 -20.06 36.26
CA ILE A 571 -3.76 -18.74 36.53
C ILE A 571 -4.82 -18.49 35.45
N ASN A 572 -6.11 -18.63 35.77
CA ASN A 572 -7.20 -18.35 34.82
C ASN A 572 -7.49 -16.84 34.76
N LEU A 573 -6.64 -16.12 34.00
CA LEU A 573 -6.75 -14.67 33.78
C LEU A 573 -7.53 -14.36 32.50
N GLU A 574 -8.68 -13.71 32.64
CA GLU A 574 -9.58 -13.32 31.55
C GLU A 574 -9.73 -11.78 31.49
N PHE A 575 -9.87 -11.20 30.31
CA PHE A 575 -10.09 -9.77 30.06
C PHE A 575 -11.49 -9.54 29.49
N ILE A 576 -12.30 -8.72 30.15
CA ILE A 576 -13.69 -8.48 29.78
C ILE A 576 -13.86 -7.05 29.26
N VAL A 577 -14.48 -6.91 28.09
CA VAL A 577 -14.81 -5.62 27.48
C VAL A 577 -16.23 -5.24 27.86
N GLN A 578 -16.39 -4.27 28.77
CA GLN A 578 -17.70 -3.72 29.12
C GLN A 578 -18.01 -2.51 28.25
N ILE A 579 -19.19 -2.49 27.62
CA ILE A 579 -19.59 -1.42 26.68
C ILE A 579 -20.57 -0.41 27.29
N MET A 580 -21.50 -0.84 28.13
CA MET A 580 -22.48 0.04 28.78
C MET A 580 -23.20 -0.62 29.95
N VAL A 581 -23.89 0.18 30.76
CA VAL A 581 -24.88 -0.27 31.74
C VAL A 581 -26.22 0.38 31.43
N ALA A 582 -27.27 -0.41 31.20
CA ALA A 582 -28.58 0.09 30.79
C ALA A 582 -29.75 -0.76 31.29
N LYS A 583 -30.97 -0.23 31.17
CA LYS A 583 -32.19 -0.96 31.53
C LYS A 583 -32.48 -2.10 30.55
N SER A 584 -33.30 -3.07 30.97
CA SER A 584 -33.68 -4.25 30.18
C SER A 584 -34.18 -3.93 28.75
N SER A 585 -34.81 -2.77 28.56
CA SER A 585 -35.20 -2.24 27.25
C SER A 585 -34.13 -1.28 26.71
N LEU A 586 -33.36 -1.73 25.72
CA LEU A 586 -32.42 -0.90 24.97
C LEU A 586 -33.14 -0.02 23.94
N SER A 587 -32.55 1.12 23.58
CA SER A 587 -33.03 1.91 22.44
C SER A 587 -32.73 1.17 21.13
N ALA A 588 -33.50 1.46 20.07
CA ALA A 588 -33.26 0.88 18.74
C ALA A 588 -31.84 1.20 18.22
N ASP A 589 -31.31 2.37 18.58
CA ASP A 589 -29.97 2.80 18.21
C ASP A 589 -28.90 1.97 18.94
N ASP A 590 -29.09 1.67 20.23
CA ASP A 590 -28.16 0.84 21.00
C ASP A 590 -28.16 -0.61 20.52
N ILE A 591 -29.32 -1.15 20.12
CA ILE A 591 -29.43 -2.51 19.55
C ILE A 591 -28.67 -2.58 18.22
N ASN A 592 -28.82 -1.57 17.35
CA ASN A 592 -28.10 -1.50 16.09
C ASN A 592 -26.58 -1.37 16.28
N LYS A 593 -26.14 -0.60 17.29
CA LYS A 593 -24.72 -0.48 17.64
C LYS A 593 -24.17 -1.81 18.15
N ILE A 594 -24.85 -2.47 19.09
CA ILE A 594 -24.43 -3.77 19.62
C ILE A 594 -24.36 -4.83 18.52
N GLY A 595 -25.32 -4.85 17.58
CA GLY A 595 -25.33 -5.79 16.47
C GLY A 595 -24.09 -5.71 15.55
N LYS A 596 -23.42 -4.56 15.49
CA LYS A 596 -22.17 -4.39 14.72
C LYS A 596 -20.93 -4.96 15.43
N LEU A 597 -21.02 -5.25 16.73
CA LEU A 597 -19.93 -5.82 17.52
C LEU A 597 -19.87 -7.35 17.44
N GLY A 598 -20.91 -7.98 16.87
CA GLY A 598 -21.01 -9.43 16.75
C GLY A 598 -21.56 -10.05 18.03
N ASN A 599 -20.72 -10.78 18.76
CA ASN A 599 -21.11 -11.40 20.03
C ASN A 599 -21.18 -10.35 21.15
N PHE A 600 -22.24 -10.43 21.96
CA PHE A 600 -22.39 -9.63 23.16
C PHE A 600 -23.08 -10.45 24.24
N ASP A 601 -22.69 -10.22 25.48
CA ASP A 601 -23.31 -10.80 26.67
C ASP A 601 -23.90 -9.71 27.55
N LYS A 602 -24.81 -10.10 28.45
CA LYS A 602 -25.34 -9.20 29.47
C LYS A 602 -25.47 -9.88 30.82
N GLU A 603 -25.17 -9.15 31.88
CA GLU A 603 -25.30 -9.60 33.26
C GLU A 603 -26.23 -8.66 34.03
N ALA A 604 -27.13 -9.21 34.84
CA ALA A 604 -28.08 -8.43 35.62
C ALA A 604 -27.36 -7.72 36.78
N GLU A 605 -27.60 -6.42 36.91
CA GLU A 605 -27.12 -5.58 38.00
C GLU A 605 -28.33 -5.03 38.79
N GLY A 606 -28.78 -5.79 39.79
CA GLY A 606 -29.95 -5.43 40.59
C GLY A 606 -31.28 -5.76 39.91
N THR A 607 -32.34 -4.99 40.19
CA THR A 607 -33.71 -5.36 39.78
C THR A 607 -34.09 -4.95 38.36
N ASP A 608 -33.44 -3.94 37.77
CA ASP A 608 -33.84 -3.33 36.48
C ASP A 608 -32.69 -2.88 35.55
N MET A 609 -31.43 -3.12 35.92
CA MET A 609 -30.25 -2.71 35.14
C MET A 609 -29.44 -3.94 34.69
N TYR A 610 -28.77 -3.81 33.55
CA TYR A 610 -27.92 -4.84 32.96
C TYR A 610 -26.60 -4.21 32.53
N ARG A 611 -25.49 -4.89 32.81
CA ARG A 611 -24.18 -4.61 32.21
C ARG A 611 -24.09 -5.36 30.90
N TYR A 612 -23.64 -4.67 29.85
CA TYR A 612 -23.45 -5.25 28.53
C TYR A 612 -21.97 -5.37 28.24
N PHE A 613 -21.57 -6.51 27.69
CA PHE A 613 -20.20 -6.87 27.39
C PHE A 613 -20.04 -7.22 25.91
N ALA A 614 -18.95 -6.78 25.31
CA ALA A 614 -18.60 -7.09 23.92
C ALA A 614 -17.73 -8.35 23.79
N GLY A 615 -17.50 -9.08 24.88
CA GLY A 615 -16.78 -10.35 24.91
C GLY A 615 -15.88 -10.51 26.13
N THR A 616 -15.45 -11.75 26.34
CA THR A 616 -14.41 -12.17 27.28
C THR A 616 -13.25 -12.76 26.47
N TYR A 617 -12.02 -12.35 26.80
CA TYR A 617 -10.82 -12.63 26.03
C TYR A 617 -9.70 -13.15 26.92
N ASN A 618 -8.90 -14.09 26.44
CA ASN A 618 -7.77 -14.62 27.21
C ASN A 618 -6.48 -13.80 27.01
N SER A 619 -6.49 -12.84 26.08
CA SER A 619 -5.40 -11.91 25.84
C SER A 619 -5.87 -10.46 26.02
N LEU A 620 -5.01 -9.64 26.63
CA LEU A 620 -5.22 -8.19 26.73
C LEU A 620 -5.26 -7.53 25.34
N GLU A 621 -4.51 -8.07 24.38
CA GLU A 621 -4.46 -7.58 23.01
C GLU A 621 -5.79 -7.79 22.28
N ASP A 622 -6.33 -9.01 22.32
CA ASP A 622 -7.65 -9.34 21.75
C ASP A 622 -8.76 -8.47 22.38
N ALA A 623 -8.69 -8.25 23.69
CA ALA A 623 -9.63 -7.38 24.41
C ALA A 623 -9.53 -5.92 23.96
N ASN A 624 -8.32 -5.41 23.70
CA ASN A 624 -8.10 -4.05 23.22
C ASN A 624 -8.59 -3.86 21.78
N ILE A 625 -8.41 -4.85 20.91
CA ILE A 625 -8.96 -4.82 19.54
C ILE A 625 -10.49 -4.69 19.59
N GLN A 626 -11.15 -5.49 20.43
CA GLN A 626 -12.61 -5.39 20.58
C GLN A 626 -13.03 -4.07 21.26
N LEU A 627 -12.25 -3.56 22.21
CA LEU A 627 -12.49 -2.26 22.84
C LEU A 627 -12.49 -1.13 21.80
N GLU A 628 -11.51 -1.08 20.92
CA GLU A 628 -11.44 -0.06 19.88
C GLU A 628 -12.60 -0.19 18.88
N LYS A 629 -12.97 -1.42 18.51
CA LYS A 629 -14.18 -1.67 17.72
C LYS A 629 -15.45 -1.15 18.42
N ALA A 630 -15.57 -1.35 19.73
CA ALA A 630 -16.70 -0.84 20.52
C ALA A 630 -16.77 0.70 20.53
N LYS A 631 -15.63 1.37 20.69
CA LYS A 631 -15.54 2.83 20.64
C LYS A 631 -15.91 3.39 19.26
N LEU A 632 -15.39 2.78 18.19
CA LEU A 632 -15.69 3.17 16.80
C LEU A 632 -17.18 3.06 16.46
N VAL A 633 -17.87 2.08 17.03
CA VAL A 633 -19.32 1.87 16.84
C VAL A 633 -20.16 2.83 17.72
N GLY A 634 -19.53 3.57 18.63
CA GLY A 634 -20.14 4.65 19.39
C GLY A 634 -20.33 4.38 20.88
N PHE A 635 -19.60 3.42 21.47
CA PHE A 635 -19.48 3.20 22.91
C PHE A 635 -18.21 3.85 23.44
N ALA A 636 -18.19 5.18 23.53
CA ALA A 636 -17.00 5.93 23.95
C ALA A 636 -16.51 5.59 25.37
N ASP A 637 -17.44 5.21 26.25
CA ASP A 637 -17.16 4.84 27.65
C ASP A 637 -16.85 3.34 27.83
N ALA A 638 -16.64 2.59 26.75
CA ALA A 638 -16.25 1.19 26.84
C ALA A 638 -14.87 1.07 27.51
N PHE A 639 -14.67 0.02 28.30
CA PHE A 639 -13.38 -0.24 28.96
C PHE A 639 -13.14 -1.74 29.18
N VAL A 640 -11.87 -2.11 29.30
CA VAL A 640 -11.41 -3.48 29.60
C VAL A 640 -11.11 -3.61 31.10
N PHE A 641 -11.49 -4.74 31.69
CA PHE A 641 -11.03 -5.11 33.04
C PHE A 641 -10.71 -6.61 33.14
N PRO A 642 -9.69 -7.00 33.90
CA PRO A 642 -9.30 -8.38 34.11
C PRO A 642 -10.11 -9.04 35.22
N LYS A 643 -10.36 -10.33 35.05
CA LYS A 643 -10.80 -11.25 36.09
C LYS A 643 -9.76 -12.34 36.26
N LEU A 644 -9.41 -12.65 37.50
CA LEU A 644 -8.62 -13.82 37.85
C LEU A 644 -9.55 -14.77 38.60
N ASP A 645 -9.70 -16.00 38.11
CA ASP A 645 -10.59 -17.02 38.69
C ASP A 645 -12.05 -16.51 38.91
N GLY A 646 -12.51 -15.64 38.01
CA GLY A 646 -13.84 -15.03 38.06
C GLY A 646 -13.97 -13.78 38.94
N GLU A 647 -12.93 -13.40 39.69
CA GLU A 647 -12.90 -12.17 40.50
C GLU A 647 -12.18 -11.02 39.79
N ARG A 648 -12.79 -9.83 39.81
CA ARG A 648 -12.20 -8.64 39.17
C ARG A 648 -10.93 -8.18 39.91
N ILE A 649 -9.82 -8.08 39.18
CA ILE A 649 -8.54 -7.56 39.69
C ILE A 649 -8.18 -6.22 39.05
N THR A 650 -7.11 -5.58 39.53
CA THR A 650 -6.57 -4.34 38.93
C THR A 650 -5.73 -4.66 37.70
N MET A 651 -5.61 -3.69 36.78
CA MET A 651 -4.80 -3.87 35.57
C MET A 651 -3.31 -4.04 35.87
N GLU A 652 -2.82 -3.35 36.90
CA GLU A 652 -1.44 -3.50 37.37
C GLU A 652 -1.17 -4.92 37.84
N ARG A 653 -2.11 -5.50 38.62
CA ARG A 653 -1.99 -6.88 39.09
C ARG A 653 -2.07 -7.89 37.95
N ALA A 654 -2.92 -7.67 36.96
CA ALA A 654 -2.98 -8.52 35.78
C ALA A 654 -1.66 -8.50 35.00
N LYS A 655 -1.06 -7.32 34.81
CA LYS A 655 0.25 -7.19 34.13
C LYS A 655 1.40 -7.84 34.90
N GLU A 656 1.35 -7.85 36.22
CA GLU A 656 2.33 -8.59 37.04
C GLU A 656 2.22 -10.11 36.88
N LEU A 657 1.02 -10.64 36.66
CA LEU A 657 0.77 -12.07 36.46
C LEU A 657 1.05 -12.54 35.02
N MET A 658 1.26 -11.60 34.09
CA MET A 658 1.63 -11.85 32.70
C MET A 658 3.15 -11.72 32.45
N LYS A 659 3.94 -11.38 33.47
CA LYS A 659 5.41 -11.39 33.44
C LYS A 659 5.92 -12.67 34.05
#